data_AF-A0A383VDB0-F1
#
_entry.id   AF-A0A383VDB0-F1
#
_cell.length_a   1.000
_cell.length_b   1.000
_cell.length_c   1.000
_cell.angle_alpha   90.00
_cell.angle_beta   90.00
_cell.angle_gamma   90.00
#
_symmetry.space_group_name_H-M   'P 1'
#
loop_
_entity.id
_entity.type
_entity.pdbx_description
1 polymer ?
#
loop_
_entity_poly.entity_id
_entity_poly.type
_entity_poly.pdbx_seq_one_letter_code
_entity_poly.pdbx_strand_id
1 'polypeptide(L)'
;MGTPTWWTNQMPELVHRRELMQTVEKWQTMYVRYKCQPEAQVTQTGWDLSMSQRYADQLALEEQQPYLSEESLLYNGLAPTNIALRIVEAPAEFAVPVKQDRRLTPNFKVRVEVSYKSRCSFPLTLKAYVISQQEKDSVPEWVPDDFLDPDLPQRKPVTELKGTTVITHHFEGTAAGSPKHGSSKAAQAQQLGGLLAGGLDAAAAAQALGLAGELDPRLLEQVLQQTAHGGAVDPATAAALAAAAQLGGATGNATLDALSNALGGGAAAAAEAEAQMSHDYEFSSVELVKPTRMNKVYLVFACSILEQDLMFVVYNIPTVGICRAEQRAKACQKLGVSYAELGGVDALFAADNPLGIGQGGPPARSITLQNGGGGGSLVQQQQRKRGSGPGWGDGSMMGLDGMGGQTRGYGEGLMGLAASGSDMNLAALAAGADMAGMGMGMQLDGVMPGLADAAAAGVMGGGAGAVRLGGMEGAGDAQPRSRAALRELLIEEYEGTGLHRKLSPLDIQALESQAGFPIECTASNHSVTISQQQWDEFVGQYRLVLKLLRQIANVWNLEDPCVIAGFDMDRLGTVQALSLEPVGTFICRFSMSQPGCLVLSCRVAPSHPNADGDGLLHAIIKLDDLFERRVETWMRDFAGASHILDVYRNKRVDKRKVFASNYTRLRAMDVLEAYDDIYI
;
A
#
# COMPACT_ATOMS: atom_id res chain seq x y z
N MET A 1 38.93 -19.02 -16.34
CA MET A 1 37.48 -19.30 -16.37
C MET A 1 37.02 -19.06 -17.80
N GLY A 2 36.02 -19.79 -18.29
CA GLY A 2 35.39 -19.43 -19.57
C GLY A 2 34.71 -18.07 -19.46
N THR A 3 34.56 -17.37 -20.58
CA THR A 3 33.72 -16.17 -20.65
C THR A 3 32.26 -16.54 -20.32
N PRO A 4 31.52 -15.71 -19.56
CA PRO A 4 30.11 -15.93 -19.31
C PRO A 4 29.29 -15.98 -20.60
N THR A 5 28.21 -16.75 -20.62
CA THR A 5 27.35 -16.91 -21.82
C THR A 5 26.66 -15.61 -22.26
N TRP A 6 26.50 -14.65 -21.34
CA TRP A 6 26.01 -13.29 -21.62
C TRP A 6 27.10 -12.32 -22.11
N TRP A 7 28.38 -12.69 -22.05
CA TRP A 7 29.48 -11.86 -22.52
C TRP A 7 29.75 -12.09 -24.01
N THR A 8 29.10 -11.30 -24.86
CA THR A 8 29.32 -11.32 -26.32
C THR A 8 30.45 -10.38 -26.74
N ASN A 9 31.03 -10.60 -27.92
CA ASN A 9 32.10 -9.74 -28.46
C ASN A 9 31.67 -8.27 -28.66
N GLN A 10 30.36 -7.98 -28.70
CA GLN A 10 29.82 -6.62 -28.80
C GLN A 10 29.65 -5.93 -27.43
N MET A 11 29.67 -6.70 -26.33
CA MET A 11 29.38 -6.17 -24.99
C MET A 11 30.31 -5.03 -24.55
N PRO A 12 31.64 -5.05 -24.80
CA PRO A 12 32.51 -3.92 -24.48
C PRO A 12 32.10 -2.63 -25.21
N GLU A 13 31.59 -2.73 -26.44
CA GLU A 13 31.14 -1.57 -27.22
C GLU A 13 29.80 -1.04 -26.71
N LEU A 14 28.82 -1.90 -26.40
CA LEU A 14 27.54 -1.51 -25.79
C LEU A 14 27.76 -0.80 -24.44
N VAL A 15 28.65 -1.34 -23.60
CA VAL A 15 29.04 -0.75 -22.31
C VAL A 15 29.72 0.61 -22.52
N HIS A 16 30.60 0.74 -23.52
CA HIS A 16 31.29 2.00 -23.81
C HIS A 16 30.31 3.08 -24.31
N ARG A 17 29.36 2.71 -25.16
CA ARG A 17 28.36 3.64 -25.70
C ARG A 17 27.21 3.96 -24.73
N ARG A 18 27.13 3.26 -23.59
CA ARG A 18 25.97 3.25 -22.68
C ARG A 18 24.68 2.90 -23.43
N GLU A 19 24.71 1.81 -24.18
CA GLU A 19 23.57 1.26 -24.92
C GLU A 19 22.83 0.18 -24.10
N LEU A 20 21.68 -0.27 -24.64
CA LEU A 20 20.86 -1.33 -24.06
C LEU A 20 21.52 -2.71 -24.16
N MET A 21 21.26 -3.56 -23.17
CA MET A 21 21.59 -4.98 -23.21
C MET A 21 20.77 -5.69 -24.29
N GLN A 22 21.43 -6.39 -25.21
CA GLN A 22 20.75 -7.16 -26.25
C GLN A 22 20.09 -8.42 -25.67
N THR A 23 18.87 -8.72 -26.14
CA THR A 23 18.09 -9.93 -25.76
C THR A 23 17.90 -10.09 -24.25
N VAL A 24 17.52 -9.01 -23.56
CA VAL A 24 17.27 -8.97 -22.11
C VAL A 24 16.32 -10.09 -21.63
N GLU A 25 15.41 -10.53 -22.50
CA GLU A 25 14.44 -11.60 -22.26
C GLU A 25 15.07 -12.95 -21.98
N LYS A 26 16.26 -13.22 -22.53
CA LYS A 26 17.02 -14.46 -22.27
C LYS A 26 17.73 -14.44 -20.93
N TRP A 27 17.87 -13.25 -20.33
CA TRP A 27 18.66 -13.02 -19.13
C TRP A 27 17.80 -12.71 -17.91
N GLN A 28 16.54 -13.13 -17.92
CA GLN A 28 15.63 -12.98 -16.79
C GLN A 28 14.89 -14.28 -16.45
N THR A 29 14.39 -14.37 -15.23
CA THR A 29 13.53 -15.47 -14.78
C THR A 29 12.44 -14.91 -13.89
N MET A 30 11.18 -15.19 -14.25
CA MET A 30 10.01 -14.74 -13.53
C MET A 30 9.55 -15.82 -12.54
N TYR A 31 9.17 -15.37 -11.35
CA TYR A 31 8.72 -16.18 -10.24
C TYR A 31 7.41 -15.62 -9.71
N VAL A 32 6.52 -16.50 -9.26
CA VAL A 32 5.29 -16.12 -8.53
C VAL A 32 5.22 -16.94 -7.26
N ARG A 33 4.98 -16.26 -6.15
CA ARG A 33 4.61 -16.84 -4.86
C ARG A 33 3.17 -16.43 -4.58
N TYR A 34 2.27 -17.39 -4.62
CA TYR A 34 0.90 -17.19 -4.15
C TYR A 34 0.86 -17.17 -2.62
N LYS A 35 -0.17 -16.57 -2.04
CA LYS A 35 -0.43 -16.52 -0.61
C LYS A 35 -0.25 -17.92 -0.01
N CYS A 36 0.45 -17.98 1.12
CA CYS A 36 0.75 -19.21 1.87
C CYS A 36 1.73 -20.19 1.22
N GLN A 37 2.26 -19.92 0.02
CA GLN A 37 3.38 -20.71 -0.50
C GLN A 37 4.69 -20.38 0.23
N PRO A 38 5.41 -21.40 0.76
CA PRO A 38 6.72 -21.19 1.37
C PRO A 38 7.81 -20.83 0.34
N GLU A 39 7.60 -21.21 -0.92
CA GLU A 39 8.54 -21.04 -2.03
C GLU A 39 7.82 -20.48 -3.28
N ALA A 40 8.49 -19.58 -4.01
CA ALA A 40 8.04 -19.03 -5.27
C ALA A 40 8.31 -19.99 -6.44
N GLN A 41 7.31 -20.19 -7.29
CA GLN A 41 7.40 -21.06 -8.47
C GLN A 41 7.91 -20.28 -9.69
N VAL A 42 8.80 -20.89 -10.48
CA VAL A 42 9.22 -20.35 -11.78
C VAL A 42 8.05 -20.42 -12.76
N THR A 43 7.71 -19.30 -13.40
CA THR A 43 6.62 -19.20 -14.37
C THR A 43 7.05 -18.48 -15.64
N GLN A 44 6.41 -18.80 -16.77
CA GLN A 44 6.55 -18.09 -18.04
C GLN A 44 5.34 -17.21 -18.36
N THR A 45 4.18 -17.50 -17.76
CA THR A 45 2.90 -16.83 -18.01
C THR A 45 2.56 -15.77 -16.96
N GLY A 46 3.34 -15.70 -15.87
CA GLY A 46 3.11 -14.77 -14.76
C GLY A 46 2.15 -15.33 -13.71
N TRP A 47 1.49 -14.41 -13.01
CA TRP A 47 0.50 -14.66 -11.96
C TRP A 47 -0.88 -14.91 -12.56
N ASP A 48 -1.65 -15.82 -11.98
CA ASP A 48 -2.98 -16.23 -12.44
C ASP A 48 -4.00 -16.24 -11.29
N LEU A 49 -5.15 -15.59 -11.51
CA LEU A 49 -6.21 -15.45 -10.51
C LEU A 49 -6.79 -16.80 -10.07
N SER A 50 -6.92 -17.78 -10.98
CA SER A 50 -7.48 -19.09 -10.63
C SER A 50 -6.52 -19.91 -9.77
N MET A 51 -5.22 -19.69 -9.89
CA MET A 51 -4.21 -20.26 -9.00
C MET A 51 -4.19 -19.55 -7.64
N SER A 52 -4.29 -18.22 -7.61
CA SER A 52 -4.41 -17.43 -6.37
C SER A 52 -5.63 -17.88 -5.54
N GLN A 53 -6.81 -17.95 -6.17
CA GLN A 53 -8.04 -18.43 -5.54
C GLN A 53 -7.88 -19.83 -4.93
N ARG A 54 -7.28 -20.78 -5.65
CA ARG A 54 -7.04 -22.14 -5.12
C ARG A 54 -6.17 -22.17 -3.87
N TYR A 55 -5.16 -21.30 -3.78
CA TYR A 55 -4.32 -21.22 -2.58
C TYR A 55 -5.02 -20.51 -1.42
N ALA A 56 -5.84 -19.50 -1.70
CA ALA A 56 -6.70 -18.87 -0.69
C ALA A 56 -7.75 -19.86 -0.13
N ASP A 57 -8.40 -20.63 -1.01
CA ASP A 57 -9.35 -21.68 -0.62
C ASP A 57 -8.68 -22.78 0.22
N GLN A 58 -7.45 -23.20 -0.15
CA GLN A 58 -6.69 -24.16 0.64
C GLN A 58 -6.37 -23.63 2.05
N LEU A 59 -5.93 -22.38 2.16
CA LEU A 59 -5.67 -21.77 3.48
C LEU A 59 -6.92 -21.73 4.35
N ALA A 60 -8.06 -21.31 3.78
CA ALA A 60 -9.32 -21.23 4.51
C ALA A 60 -9.78 -22.59 5.08
N LEU A 61 -9.43 -23.69 4.39
CA LEU A 61 -9.64 -25.05 4.89
C LEU A 61 -8.64 -25.44 6.00
N GLU A 62 -7.37 -25.05 5.89
CA GLU A 62 -6.31 -25.39 6.84
C GLU A 62 -6.45 -24.65 8.18
N GLU A 63 -6.78 -23.35 8.17
CA GLU A 63 -6.85 -22.53 9.39
C GLU A 63 -8.15 -22.69 10.19
N GLN A 64 -9.18 -23.35 9.64
CA GLN A 64 -10.51 -23.51 10.25
C GLN A 64 -11.18 -22.18 10.68
N GLN A 65 -10.75 -21.05 10.08
CA GLN A 65 -11.19 -19.70 10.38
C GLN A 65 -12.25 -19.26 9.34
N PRO A 66 -13.56 -19.37 9.62
CA PRO A 66 -14.60 -19.03 8.64
C PRO A 66 -14.59 -17.53 8.24
N TYR A 67 -14.01 -16.67 9.06
CA TYR A 67 -14.00 -15.21 8.87
C TYR A 67 -13.05 -14.73 7.76
N LEU A 68 -12.06 -15.51 7.33
CA LEU A 68 -11.16 -15.12 6.22
C LEU A 68 -11.84 -15.20 4.84
N SER A 69 -13.01 -15.84 4.74
CA SER A 69 -13.77 -15.93 3.50
C SER A 69 -14.25 -14.55 2.99
N GLU A 70 -14.49 -13.58 3.88
CA GLU A 70 -14.89 -12.23 3.49
C GLU A 70 -13.74 -11.38 2.94
N GLU A 71 -12.48 -11.60 3.35
CA GLU A 71 -11.33 -10.95 2.69
C GLU A 71 -11.10 -11.47 1.26
N SER A 72 -11.60 -12.66 0.94
CA SER A 72 -11.64 -13.17 -0.44
C SER A 72 -12.67 -12.43 -1.32
N LEU A 73 -13.63 -11.69 -0.72
CA LEU A 73 -14.58 -10.83 -1.44
C LEU A 73 -13.95 -9.52 -1.95
N LEU A 74 -12.73 -9.15 -1.51
CA LEU A 74 -12.00 -7.96 -1.97
C LEU A 74 -11.88 -7.89 -3.50
N TYR A 75 -12.00 -9.03 -4.18
CA TYR A 75 -11.86 -9.12 -5.62
C TYR A 75 -13.07 -8.65 -6.44
N ASN A 76 -14.28 -8.51 -5.88
CA ASN A 76 -15.48 -7.82 -6.41
C ASN A 76 -15.75 -7.84 -7.95
N GLY A 77 -15.27 -8.84 -8.68
CA GLY A 77 -15.24 -8.83 -10.15
C GLY A 77 -14.29 -7.78 -10.79
N LEU A 78 -13.39 -7.18 -10.01
CA LEU A 78 -12.40 -6.15 -10.36
C LEU A 78 -10.95 -6.68 -10.40
N ALA A 79 -10.70 -7.90 -9.92
CA ALA A 79 -9.38 -8.53 -10.04
C ALA A 79 -9.02 -8.85 -11.51
N PRO A 80 -7.74 -8.69 -11.92
CA PRO A 80 -7.28 -9.16 -13.23
C PRO A 80 -7.30 -10.69 -13.30
N THR A 81 -7.40 -11.26 -14.50
CA THR A 81 -7.31 -12.72 -14.72
C THR A 81 -5.86 -13.19 -14.69
N ASN A 82 -4.95 -12.42 -15.27
CA ASN A 82 -3.52 -12.72 -15.35
C ASN A 82 -2.69 -11.43 -15.27
N ILE A 83 -1.51 -11.50 -14.66
CA ILE A 83 -0.52 -10.43 -14.66
C ILE A 83 0.84 -11.03 -15.02
N ALA A 84 1.51 -10.49 -16.04
CA ALA A 84 2.88 -10.86 -16.42
C ALA A 84 3.85 -9.69 -16.20
N LEU A 85 5.07 -10.01 -15.72
CA LEU A 85 6.10 -9.03 -15.39
C LEU A 85 7.40 -9.37 -16.14
N ARG A 86 7.92 -8.43 -16.95
CA ARG A 86 9.21 -8.62 -17.64
C ARG A 86 10.02 -7.35 -17.76
N ILE A 87 11.33 -7.46 -17.62
CA ILE A 87 12.30 -6.44 -18.01
C ILE A 87 12.30 -6.38 -19.53
N VAL A 88 12.10 -5.18 -20.10
CA VAL A 88 12.12 -4.92 -21.56
C VAL A 88 13.32 -4.07 -21.97
N GLU A 89 13.87 -3.28 -21.04
CA GLU A 89 15.13 -2.55 -21.24
C GLU A 89 16.02 -2.71 -20.00
N ALA A 90 17.31 -2.97 -20.23
CA ALA A 90 18.33 -3.03 -19.20
C ALA A 90 19.63 -2.39 -19.71
N PRO A 91 20.37 -1.61 -18.90
CA PRO A 91 21.67 -1.08 -19.28
C PRO A 91 22.73 -2.18 -19.45
N ALA A 92 23.45 -2.14 -20.56
CA ALA A 92 24.61 -3.01 -20.77
C ALA A 92 25.70 -2.79 -19.70
N GLU A 93 25.84 -1.57 -19.15
CA GLU A 93 26.85 -1.27 -18.12
C GLU A 93 26.66 -2.04 -16.81
N PHE A 94 25.48 -2.62 -16.55
CA PHE A 94 25.28 -3.48 -15.38
C PHE A 94 26.10 -4.78 -15.47
N ALA A 95 26.43 -5.23 -16.69
CA ALA A 95 27.23 -6.43 -16.95
C ALA A 95 28.73 -6.29 -16.59
N VAL A 96 29.16 -5.09 -16.15
CA VAL A 96 30.54 -4.80 -15.73
C VAL A 96 30.56 -4.24 -14.29
N PRO A 97 31.73 -4.10 -13.63
CA PRO A 97 31.78 -3.55 -12.28
C PRO A 97 31.27 -2.09 -12.23
N VAL A 98 30.19 -1.87 -11.49
CA VAL A 98 29.55 -0.56 -11.33
C VAL A 98 30.18 0.19 -10.17
N LYS A 99 30.49 1.47 -10.37
CA LYS A 99 31.00 2.34 -9.29
C LYS A 99 29.84 2.77 -8.38
N GLN A 100 30.05 2.75 -7.07
CA GLN A 100 29.12 3.29 -6.08
C GLN A 100 28.71 4.74 -6.43
N ASP A 101 27.46 5.08 -6.15
CA ASP A 101 26.84 6.40 -6.41
C ASP A 101 26.87 6.84 -7.89
N ARG A 102 27.17 5.92 -8.82
CA ARG A 102 27.00 6.15 -10.27
C ARG A 102 25.61 5.70 -10.69
N ARG A 103 24.91 6.57 -11.42
CA ARG A 103 23.65 6.25 -12.09
C ARG A 103 23.91 5.27 -13.21
N LEU A 104 23.04 4.28 -13.30
CA LEU A 104 22.94 3.41 -14.47
C LEU A 104 22.25 4.17 -15.62
N THR A 105 22.74 3.97 -16.84
CA THR A 105 22.24 4.59 -18.08
C THR A 105 22.48 3.63 -19.25
N PRO A 106 21.45 3.30 -20.05
CA PRO A 106 20.04 3.69 -19.94
C PRO A 106 19.39 3.17 -18.65
N ASN A 107 18.19 3.68 -18.34
CA ASN A 107 17.44 3.19 -17.18
C ASN A 107 16.90 1.76 -17.45
N PHE A 108 16.53 1.04 -16.39
CA PHE A 108 15.76 -0.19 -16.55
C PHE A 108 14.31 0.16 -16.88
N LYS A 109 13.71 -0.52 -17.84
CA LYS A 109 12.25 -0.52 -18.02
C LYS A 109 11.68 -1.90 -17.79
N VAL A 110 10.62 -1.95 -16.99
CA VAL A 110 9.89 -3.17 -16.65
C VAL A 110 8.47 -3.03 -17.14
N ARG A 111 8.04 -3.95 -18.00
CA ARG A 111 6.68 -4.03 -18.49
C ARG A 111 5.84 -4.88 -17.55
N VAL A 112 4.66 -4.35 -17.20
CA VAL A 112 3.56 -5.13 -16.64
C VAL A 112 2.50 -5.26 -17.71
N GLU A 113 2.12 -6.50 -18.02
CA GLU A 113 0.95 -6.83 -18.83
C GLU A 113 -0.13 -7.38 -17.92
N VAL A 114 -1.36 -6.88 -18.07
CA VAL A 114 -2.52 -7.27 -17.27
C VAL A 114 -3.65 -7.67 -18.20
N SER A 115 -4.15 -8.89 -18.02
CA SER A 115 -5.34 -9.40 -18.71
C SER A 115 -6.55 -9.38 -17.77
N TYR A 116 -7.75 -9.12 -18.31
CA TYR A 116 -9.00 -9.08 -17.55
C TYR A 116 -10.22 -9.27 -18.46
N LYS A 117 -11.32 -9.82 -17.92
CA LYS A 117 -12.54 -10.12 -18.71
C LYS A 117 -13.59 -9.01 -18.74
N SER A 118 -13.75 -8.28 -17.64
CA SER A 118 -14.87 -7.35 -17.45
C SER A 118 -14.37 -5.95 -17.09
N ARG A 119 -14.41 -5.55 -15.81
CA ARG A 119 -13.71 -4.37 -15.31
C ARG A 119 -12.53 -4.83 -14.47
N CYS A 120 -11.50 -4.02 -14.43
CA CYS A 120 -10.34 -4.26 -13.61
C CYS A 120 -10.03 -2.98 -12.83
N SER A 121 -9.84 -3.08 -11.52
CA SER A 121 -9.51 -1.95 -10.65
C SER A 121 -8.68 -2.46 -9.48
N PHE A 122 -7.37 -2.19 -9.48
CA PHE A 122 -6.52 -2.62 -8.37
C PHE A 122 -5.25 -1.77 -8.21
N PRO A 123 -4.77 -1.58 -6.97
CA PRO A 123 -3.45 -1.04 -6.71
C PRO A 123 -2.37 -2.09 -6.99
N LEU A 124 -1.27 -1.63 -7.58
CA LEU A 124 -0.09 -2.44 -7.84
C LEU A 124 1.16 -1.63 -7.50
N THR A 125 2.09 -2.26 -6.79
CA THR A 125 3.34 -1.62 -6.37
C THR A 125 4.55 -2.42 -6.86
N LEU A 126 5.30 -1.81 -7.78
CA LEU A 126 6.55 -2.29 -8.32
C LEU A 126 7.73 -1.77 -7.50
N LYS A 127 8.69 -2.64 -7.16
CA LYS A 127 9.87 -2.31 -6.36
C LYS A 127 11.12 -2.97 -6.91
N ALA A 128 12.25 -2.26 -6.91
CA ALA A 128 13.56 -2.77 -7.32
C ALA A 128 14.43 -3.09 -6.09
N TYR A 129 15.03 -4.27 -6.09
CA TYR A 129 15.88 -4.80 -5.02
C TYR A 129 17.23 -5.26 -5.55
N VAL A 130 18.26 -5.22 -4.71
CA VAL A 130 19.56 -5.85 -4.96
C VAL A 130 19.69 -7.06 -4.05
N ILE A 131 19.87 -8.24 -4.66
CA ILE A 131 20.09 -9.49 -3.93
C ILE A 131 21.53 -9.97 -4.11
N SER A 132 22.06 -10.65 -3.09
CA SER A 132 23.37 -11.29 -3.12
C SER A 132 23.37 -12.57 -3.97
N GLN A 133 24.56 -13.12 -4.24
CA GLN A 133 24.68 -14.45 -4.85
C GLN A 133 23.93 -15.53 -4.05
N GLN A 134 23.99 -15.51 -2.71
CA GLN A 134 23.34 -16.53 -1.88
C GLN A 134 21.82 -16.49 -2.05
N GLU A 135 21.24 -15.30 -1.98
CA GLU A 135 19.80 -15.09 -2.27
C GLU A 135 19.44 -15.41 -3.72
N LYS A 136 20.37 -15.20 -4.68
CA LYS A 136 20.19 -15.59 -6.08
C LYS A 136 20.22 -17.12 -6.29
N ASP A 137 20.88 -17.85 -5.40
CA ASP A 137 20.91 -19.30 -5.42
C ASP A 137 19.69 -19.90 -4.68
N SER A 138 19.13 -19.18 -3.68
CA SER A 138 17.90 -19.52 -2.94
C SER A 138 16.66 -18.69 -3.34
N VAL A 139 16.54 -18.31 -4.62
CA VAL A 139 15.45 -17.41 -5.08
C VAL A 139 14.03 -17.90 -4.78
N PRO A 140 13.68 -19.19 -4.89
CA PRO A 140 12.34 -19.65 -4.51
C PRO A 140 11.97 -19.26 -3.08
N GLU A 141 12.91 -19.35 -2.14
CA GLU A 141 12.72 -19.00 -0.73
C GLU A 141 12.72 -17.48 -0.48
N TRP A 142 13.24 -16.67 -1.41
CA TRP A 142 13.40 -15.23 -1.24
C TRP A 142 12.05 -14.48 -1.15
N VAL A 143 11.98 -13.53 -0.22
CA VAL A 143 10.89 -12.59 0.00
C VAL A 143 11.50 -11.22 0.33
N PRO A 144 10.97 -10.10 -0.19
CA PRO A 144 11.36 -8.77 0.27
C PRO A 144 11.12 -8.57 1.77
N ASP A 145 12.07 -7.96 2.49
CA ASP A 145 11.91 -7.65 3.92
C ASP A 145 10.70 -6.74 4.22
N ASP A 146 10.24 -5.97 3.23
CA ASP A 146 9.08 -5.07 3.30
C ASP A 146 7.78 -5.67 2.73
N PHE A 147 7.79 -6.97 2.40
CA PHE A 147 6.61 -7.80 2.15
C PHE A 147 6.33 -8.76 3.33
N LEU A 148 7.31 -8.97 4.20
CA LEU A 148 7.10 -9.60 5.51
C LEU A 148 6.38 -8.62 6.45
N ASP A 149 5.77 -9.18 7.50
CA ASP A 149 5.06 -8.47 8.57
C ASP A 149 5.78 -7.14 8.96
N PRO A 150 5.12 -5.97 8.85
CA PRO A 150 5.74 -4.67 9.09
C PRO A 150 6.27 -4.49 10.52
N ASP A 151 5.79 -5.29 11.49
CA ASP A 151 6.27 -5.27 12.87
C ASP A 151 7.58 -6.06 13.06
N LEU A 152 7.99 -6.89 12.09
CA LEU A 152 9.27 -7.59 12.14
C LEU A 152 10.44 -6.61 11.92
N PRO A 153 11.52 -6.71 12.71
CA PRO A 153 12.68 -5.83 12.56
C PRO A 153 13.35 -6.06 11.20
N GLN A 154 13.17 -5.10 10.29
CA GLN A 154 13.71 -5.13 8.92
C GLN A 154 15.19 -5.49 8.92
N ARG A 155 15.55 -6.51 8.14
CA ARG A 155 16.96 -6.90 7.98
C ARG A 155 17.69 -5.77 7.25
N LYS A 156 18.94 -5.51 7.64
CA LYS A 156 19.75 -4.49 6.97
C LYS A 156 20.16 -5.03 5.60
N PRO A 157 19.68 -4.46 4.47
CA PRO A 157 19.99 -4.98 3.15
C PRO A 157 21.50 -4.95 2.87
N VAL A 158 21.99 -5.96 2.16
CA VAL A 158 23.41 -6.12 1.82
C VAL A 158 23.92 -4.93 1.00
N THR A 159 23.07 -4.37 0.14
CA THR A 159 23.32 -3.15 -0.62
C THR A 159 21.98 -2.47 -0.90
N GLU A 160 21.94 -1.15 -0.74
CA GLU A 160 20.75 -0.34 -1.04
C GLU A 160 20.81 0.19 -2.47
N LEU A 161 19.64 0.30 -3.09
CA LEU A 161 19.44 1.11 -4.28
C LEU A 161 18.98 2.50 -3.90
N LYS A 162 19.36 3.47 -4.72
CA LYS A 162 18.84 4.83 -4.72
C LYS A 162 18.35 5.17 -6.13
N GLY A 163 17.42 6.12 -6.25
CA GLY A 163 16.73 6.47 -7.49
C GLY A 163 15.22 6.21 -7.37
N THR A 164 14.54 6.03 -8.51
CA THR A 164 13.17 5.51 -8.52
C THR A 164 13.21 4.02 -8.24
N THR A 165 13.14 3.63 -6.96
CA THR A 165 13.17 2.22 -6.52
C THR A 165 11.78 1.64 -6.21
N VAL A 166 10.76 2.50 -6.06
CA VAL A 166 9.37 2.14 -5.77
C VAL A 166 8.46 2.92 -6.73
N ILE A 167 7.52 2.24 -7.37
CA ILE A 167 6.49 2.82 -8.24
C ILE A 167 5.15 2.19 -7.85
N THR A 168 4.18 3.01 -7.47
CA THR A 168 2.80 2.56 -7.22
C THR A 168 1.91 3.09 -8.35
N HIS A 169 1.08 2.20 -8.90
CA HIS A 169 0.14 2.48 -9.98
C HIS A 169 -1.23 1.91 -9.62
N HIS A 170 -2.30 2.61 -9.97
CA HIS A 170 -3.67 2.09 -9.89
C HIS A 170 -4.09 1.69 -11.32
N PHE A 171 -4.35 0.41 -11.53
CA PHE A 171 -4.80 -0.10 -12.83
C PHE A 171 -6.30 -0.01 -12.93
N GLU A 172 -6.80 0.75 -13.90
CA GLU A 172 -8.23 0.83 -14.23
C GLU A 172 -8.46 0.39 -15.67
N GLY A 173 -9.28 -0.65 -15.85
CA GLY A 173 -9.60 -1.26 -17.13
C GLY A 173 -11.09 -1.53 -17.26
N THR A 174 -11.61 -1.47 -18.48
CA THR A 174 -13.01 -1.82 -18.79
C THR A 174 -13.06 -2.43 -20.18
N ALA A 175 -13.41 -3.71 -20.26
CA ALA A 175 -13.40 -4.48 -21.50
C ALA A 175 -14.39 -3.87 -22.50
N ALA A 176 -13.92 -3.72 -23.73
CA ALA A 176 -14.67 -3.12 -24.83
C ALA A 176 -15.88 -4.00 -25.19
N GLY A 177 -17.08 -3.53 -24.83
CA GLY A 177 -18.33 -4.28 -25.00
C GLY A 177 -19.11 -4.44 -23.69
N SER A 178 -18.48 -4.24 -22.53
CA SER A 178 -19.23 -4.16 -21.27
C SER A 178 -20.15 -2.93 -21.28
N PRO A 179 -21.47 -3.08 -21.00
CA PRO A 179 -22.40 -1.96 -21.05
C PRO A 179 -22.05 -0.94 -19.96
N LYS A 180 -21.73 0.30 -20.37
CA LYS A 180 -21.54 1.44 -19.46
C LYS A 180 -22.81 1.58 -18.61
N HIS A 181 -22.65 1.69 -17.28
CA HIS A 181 -23.70 1.46 -16.27
C HIS A 181 -25.10 1.99 -16.64
N GLY A 182 -25.97 1.07 -17.06
CA GLY A 182 -27.43 1.14 -16.89
C GLY A 182 -27.95 -0.04 -16.05
N SER A 183 -27.06 -0.67 -15.28
CA SER A 183 -27.15 -2.10 -14.91
C SER A 183 -28.15 -2.46 -13.81
N SER A 184 -28.73 -1.49 -13.07
CA SER A 184 -29.76 -1.81 -12.07
C SER A 184 -30.98 -2.47 -12.72
N LYS A 185 -31.47 -1.91 -13.83
CA LYS A 185 -32.67 -2.40 -14.52
C LYS A 185 -32.44 -3.73 -15.26
N ALA A 186 -31.23 -3.97 -15.78
CA ALA A 186 -30.91 -5.22 -16.47
C ALA A 186 -30.76 -6.40 -15.50
N ALA A 187 -30.08 -6.21 -14.36
CA ALA A 187 -29.99 -7.23 -13.31
C ALA A 187 -31.36 -7.53 -12.69
N GLN A 188 -32.17 -6.49 -12.42
CA GLN A 188 -33.56 -6.67 -11.97
C GLN A 188 -34.42 -7.43 -12.98
N ALA A 189 -34.26 -7.19 -14.29
CA ALA A 189 -34.99 -7.91 -15.32
C ALA A 189 -34.62 -9.41 -15.38
N GLN A 190 -33.35 -9.76 -15.20
CA GLN A 190 -32.91 -11.16 -15.12
C GLN A 190 -33.41 -11.85 -13.83
N GLN A 191 -33.36 -11.18 -12.68
CA GLN A 191 -33.94 -11.70 -11.43
C GLN A 191 -35.45 -11.89 -11.52
N LEU A 192 -36.18 -10.94 -12.12
CA LEU A 192 -37.61 -11.05 -12.37
C LEU A 192 -37.94 -12.23 -13.30
N GLY A 193 -37.15 -12.42 -14.37
CA GLY A 193 -37.26 -13.56 -15.27
C GLY A 193 -37.07 -14.92 -14.57
N GLY A 194 -36.10 -15.02 -13.66
CA GLY A 194 -35.88 -16.22 -12.86
C GLY A 194 -37.04 -16.54 -11.90
N LEU A 195 -37.60 -15.52 -11.24
CA LEU A 195 -38.77 -15.70 -10.36
C LEU A 195 -40.02 -16.14 -11.14
N LEU A 196 -40.27 -15.53 -12.31
CA LEU A 196 -41.37 -15.90 -13.21
C LEU A 196 -41.21 -17.34 -13.75
N ALA A 197 -40.00 -17.75 -14.12
CA ALA A 197 -39.72 -19.12 -14.54
C ALA A 197 -39.92 -20.14 -13.40
N GLY A 198 -39.76 -19.72 -12.14
CA GLY A 198 -40.10 -20.50 -10.94
C GLY A 198 -41.60 -20.63 -10.65
N GLY A 199 -42.48 -20.07 -11.49
CA GLY A 199 -43.93 -20.17 -11.33
C GLY A 199 -44.54 -19.17 -10.34
N LEU A 200 -43.79 -18.17 -9.88
CA LEU A 200 -44.35 -17.02 -9.18
C LEU A 200 -45.14 -16.15 -10.17
N ASP A 201 -46.29 -15.63 -9.73
CA ASP A 201 -47.03 -14.64 -10.50
C ASP A 201 -46.23 -13.32 -10.58
N ALA A 202 -46.45 -12.56 -11.66
CA ALA A 202 -45.71 -11.32 -11.93
C ALA A 202 -45.87 -10.25 -10.84
N ALA A 203 -47.03 -10.19 -10.16
CA ALA A 203 -47.24 -9.29 -9.04
C ALA A 203 -46.43 -9.72 -7.80
N ALA A 204 -46.46 -11.01 -7.44
CA ALA A 204 -45.65 -11.55 -6.36
C ALA A 204 -44.14 -11.40 -6.62
N ALA A 205 -43.67 -11.65 -7.85
CA ALA A 205 -42.27 -11.49 -8.24
C ALA A 205 -41.82 -10.00 -8.19
N ALA A 206 -42.66 -9.06 -8.62
CA ALA A 206 -42.38 -7.64 -8.52
C ALA A 206 -42.39 -7.14 -7.06
N GLN A 207 -43.28 -7.66 -6.20
CA GLN A 207 -43.27 -7.37 -4.76
C GLN A 207 -42.02 -7.92 -4.06
N ALA A 208 -41.58 -9.14 -4.39
CA ALA A 208 -40.39 -9.75 -3.82
C ALA A 208 -39.09 -8.96 -4.14
N LEU A 209 -39.07 -8.23 -5.26
CA LEU A 209 -37.96 -7.35 -5.67
C LEU A 209 -38.15 -5.87 -5.27
N GLY A 210 -39.22 -5.53 -4.54
CA GLY A 210 -39.49 -4.14 -4.11
C GLY A 210 -39.91 -3.18 -5.23
N LEU A 211 -40.30 -3.69 -6.40
CA LEU A 211 -40.59 -2.90 -7.62
C LEU A 211 -42.02 -2.35 -7.69
N ALA A 212 -42.77 -2.39 -6.59
CA ALA A 212 -44.18 -1.97 -6.50
C ALA A 212 -44.33 -0.43 -6.52
N GLY A 213 -43.98 0.20 -7.65
CA GLY A 213 -44.16 1.65 -7.86
C GLY A 213 -43.62 2.21 -9.19
N GLU A 214 -42.63 1.57 -9.84
CA GLU A 214 -41.85 2.20 -10.93
C GLU A 214 -41.78 1.41 -12.27
N LEU A 215 -42.57 0.35 -12.45
CA LEU A 215 -42.57 -0.42 -13.70
C LEU A 215 -43.47 0.23 -14.77
N ASP A 216 -42.86 0.67 -15.88
CA ASP A 216 -43.58 1.07 -17.09
C ASP A 216 -44.34 -0.13 -17.66
N PRO A 217 -45.69 -0.08 -17.78
CA PRO A 217 -46.49 -1.21 -18.26
C PRO A 217 -46.10 -1.67 -19.68
N ARG A 218 -45.47 -0.82 -20.50
CA ARG A 218 -44.97 -1.20 -21.83
C ARG A 218 -43.83 -2.20 -21.77
N LEU A 219 -43.00 -2.16 -20.72
CA LEU A 219 -41.86 -3.05 -20.55
C LEU A 219 -42.33 -4.45 -20.14
N LEU A 220 -43.39 -4.54 -19.33
CA LEU A 220 -44.07 -5.79 -19.00
C LEU A 220 -44.73 -6.42 -20.24
N GLU A 221 -45.40 -5.60 -21.07
CA GLU A 221 -45.99 -6.04 -22.34
C GLU A 221 -44.92 -6.53 -23.34
N GLN A 222 -43.75 -5.89 -23.38
CA GLN A 222 -42.65 -6.29 -24.26
C GLN A 222 -42.03 -7.66 -23.86
N VAL A 223 -41.91 -7.95 -22.55
CA VAL A 223 -41.47 -9.26 -22.04
C VAL A 223 -42.51 -10.36 -22.31
N LEU A 224 -43.80 -10.04 -22.17
CA LEU A 224 -44.90 -10.95 -22.53
C LEU A 224 -44.99 -11.22 -24.05
N GLN A 225 -44.72 -10.23 -24.90
CA GLN A 225 -44.68 -10.42 -26.35
C GLN A 225 -43.46 -11.24 -26.80
N GLN A 226 -42.29 -11.07 -26.17
CA GLN A 226 -41.10 -11.88 -26.46
C GLN A 226 -41.25 -13.35 -26.04
N THR A 227 -42.01 -13.65 -24.98
CA THR A 227 -42.34 -15.03 -24.61
C THR A 227 -43.46 -15.65 -25.47
N ALA A 228 -44.31 -14.83 -26.11
CA ALA A 228 -45.40 -15.28 -26.98
C ALA A 228 -45.00 -15.53 -28.46
N HIS A 229 -43.77 -15.22 -28.87
CA HIS A 229 -43.27 -15.47 -30.23
C HIS A 229 -42.11 -16.47 -30.22
N GLY A 230 -42.48 -17.75 -30.02
CA GLY A 230 -41.55 -18.87 -30.04
C GLY A 230 -40.85 -19.01 -31.39
N GLY A 231 -39.54 -18.79 -31.40
CA GLY A 231 -38.67 -19.26 -32.48
C GLY A 231 -38.70 -20.78 -32.58
N ALA A 232 -38.49 -21.31 -33.79
CA ALA A 232 -38.56 -22.74 -34.04
C ALA A 232 -37.54 -23.51 -33.18
N VAL A 233 -38.06 -24.39 -32.32
CA VAL A 233 -37.27 -25.32 -31.52
C VAL A 233 -36.55 -26.29 -32.47
N ASP A 234 -35.24 -26.45 -32.30
CA ASP A 234 -34.44 -27.41 -33.08
C ASP A 234 -35.06 -28.82 -32.96
N PRO A 235 -35.24 -29.58 -34.07
CA PRO A 235 -35.70 -30.96 -34.00
C PRO A 235 -34.91 -31.85 -33.04
N ALA A 236 -33.64 -31.56 -32.76
CA ALA A 236 -32.86 -32.24 -31.72
C ALA A 236 -33.42 -32.01 -30.31
N THR A 237 -33.81 -30.78 -29.98
CA THR A 237 -34.42 -30.43 -28.69
C THR A 237 -35.83 -31.00 -28.56
N ALA A 238 -36.61 -30.98 -29.65
CA ALA A 238 -37.92 -31.64 -29.70
C ALA A 238 -37.82 -33.17 -29.50
N ALA A 239 -36.80 -33.81 -30.07
CA ALA A 239 -36.53 -35.24 -29.87
C ALA A 239 -36.10 -35.55 -28.42
N ALA A 240 -35.31 -34.68 -27.78
CA ALA A 240 -34.93 -34.83 -26.37
C ALA A 240 -36.14 -34.72 -25.42
N LEU A 241 -37.04 -33.76 -25.66
CA LEU A 241 -38.31 -33.64 -24.92
C LEU A 241 -39.24 -34.85 -25.14
N ALA A 242 -39.33 -35.36 -26.38
CA ALA A 242 -40.11 -36.57 -26.67
C ALA A 242 -39.53 -37.82 -25.97
N ALA A 243 -38.20 -37.94 -25.88
CA ALA A 243 -37.54 -39.04 -25.17
C ALA A 243 -37.75 -38.94 -23.64
N ALA A 244 -37.67 -37.74 -23.06
CA ALA A 244 -37.95 -37.52 -21.65
C ALA A 244 -39.41 -37.86 -21.28
N ALA A 245 -40.37 -37.53 -22.15
CA ALA A 245 -41.78 -37.87 -21.95
C ALA A 245 -42.09 -39.38 -21.99
N GLN A 246 -41.28 -40.19 -22.70
CA GLN A 246 -41.47 -41.64 -22.79
C GLN A 246 -40.91 -42.42 -21.58
N LEU A 247 -40.15 -41.77 -20.69
CA LEU A 247 -39.61 -42.37 -19.46
C LEU A 247 -40.45 -42.07 -18.20
N GLY A 248 -41.73 -41.71 -18.38
CA GLY A 248 -42.67 -41.43 -17.30
C GLY A 248 -42.97 -42.64 -16.41
N GLY A 249 -42.14 -42.88 -15.38
CA GLY A 249 -42.28 -44.05 -14.51
C GLY A 249 -41.37 -44.11 -13.28
N ALA A 250 -40.84 -42.99 -12.77
CA ALA A 250 -40.08 -42.97 -11.51
C ALA A 250 -40.28 -41.67 -10.71
N THR A 251 -40.49 -41.81 -9.41
CA THR A 251 -40.69 -40.71 -8.45
C THR A 251 -39.37 -40.18 -7.90
N GLY A 252 -39.21 -38.85 -7.84
CA GLY A 252 -38.28 -38.17 -6.92
C GLY A 252 -37.09 -37.46 -7.58
N ASN A 253 -36.98 -36.16 -7.28
CA ASN A 253 -35.87 -35.18 -7.38
C ASN A 253 -34.87 -35.21 -8.56
N ALA A 254 -34.38 -36.36 -9.02
CA ALA A 254 -33.32 -36.46 -10.03
C ALA A 254 -33.69 -35.83 -11.40
N THR A 255 -34.98 -35.75 -11.73
CA THR A 255 -35.46 -35.08 -12.95
C THR A 255 -35.36 -33.55 -12.90
N LEU A 256 -35.38 -32.93 -11.72
CA LEU A 256 -35.22 -31.48 -11.56
C LEU A 256 -33.75 -31.05 -11.75
N ASP A 257 -32.80 -31.81 -11.22
CA ASP A 257 -31.37 -31.58 -11.47
C ASP A 257 -31.00 -31.83 -12.95
N ALA A 258 -31.62 -32.83 -13.59
CA ALA A 258 -31.44 -33.08 -15.02
C ALA A 258 -32.01 -31.95 -15.90
N LEU A 259 -33.19 -31.41 -15.56
CA LEU A 259 -33.79 -30.26 -16.26
C LEU A 259 -33.03 -28.96 -16.02
N SER A 260 -32.53 -28.73 -14.81
CA SER A 260 -31.64 -27.61 -14.47
C SER A 260 -30.39 -27.61 -15.37
N ASN A 261 -29.70 -28.75 -15.46
CA ASN A 261 -28.51 -28.90 -16.32
C ASN A 261 -28.85 -28.81 -17.82
N ALA A 262 -30.00 -29.33 -18.26
CA ALA A 262 -30.40 -29.31 -19.67
C ALA A 262 -30.85 -27.92 -20.16
N LEU A 263 -31.53 -27.13 -19.32
CA LEU A 263 -32.00 -25.78 -19.66
C LEU A 263 -30.95 -24.69 -19.39
N GLY A 264 -30.04 -24.91 -18.44
CA GLY A 264 -28.92 -24.00 -18.16
C GLY A 264 -27.78 -24.04 -19.19
N GLY A 265 -27.62 -25.14 -19.93
CA GLY A 265 -26.47 -25.35 -20.83
C GLY A 265 -26.57 -24.70 -22.23
N GLY A 266 -27.72 -24.12 -22.60
CA GLY A 266 -27.97 -23.66 -23.99
C GLY A 266 -27.66 -22.19 -24.28
N ALA A 267 -27.52 -21.35 -23.24
CA ALA A 267 -27.38 -19.90 -23.40
C ALA A 267 -25.92 -19.45 -23.35
N ALA A 268 -25.27 -19.49 -24.51
CA ALA A 268 -24.06 -18.74 -24.85
C ALA A 268 -22.96 -18.66 -23.76
N ALA A 269 -22.11 -19.70 -23.71
CA ALA A 269 -20.70 -19.52 -23.42
C ALA A 269 -20.01 -18.75 -24.58
N ALA A 270 -20.49 -17.52 -24.86
CA ALA A 270 -19.76 -16.57 -25.66
C ALA A 270 -18.49 -16.25 -24.85
N ALA A 271 -17.33 -16.68 -25.35
CA ALA A 271 -16.06 -16.42 -24.69
C ALA A 271 -15.90 -14.91 -24.55
N GLU A 272 -16.05 -14.41 -23.31
CA GLU A 272 -15.88 -12.99 -23.01
C GLU A 272 -14.49 -12.58 -23.47
N ALA A 273 -14.44 -11.58 -24.36
CA ALA A 273 -13.20 -11.14 -24.96
C ALA A 273 -12.26 -10.61 -23.88
N GLU A 274 -11.19 -11.36 -23.60
CA GLU A 274 -10.19 -10.97 -22.63
C GLU A 274 -9.48 -9.71 -23.13
N ALA A 275 -9.65 -8.62 -22.39
CA ALA A 275 -8.98 -7.36 -22.63
C ALA A 275 -7.59 -7.41 -22.01
N GLN A 276 -6.60 -6.85 -22.71
CA GLN A 276 -5.23 -6.76 -22.24
C GLN A 276 -4.78 -5.30 -22.21
N MET A 277 -4.10 -4.91 -21.14
CA MET A 277 -3.42 -3.62 -20.99
C MET A 277 -1.95 -3.82 -20.64
N SER A 278 -1.09 -2.91 -21.09
CA SER A 278 0.36 -3.00 -20.90
C SER A 278 0.92 -1.64 -20.52
N HIS A 279 1.74 -1.59 -19.48
CA HIS A 279 2.40 -0.36 -19.01
C HIS A 279 3.90 -0.62 -18.82
N ASP A 280 4.73 0.30 -19.32
CA ASP A 280 6.19 0.27 -19.17
C ASP A 280 6.61 1.22 -18.05
N TYR A 281 7.26 0.67 -17.01
CA TYR A 281 7.71 1.41 -15.83
C TYR A 281 9.22 1.64 -15.88
N GLU A 282 9.63 2.90 -15.89
CA GLU A 282 11.03 3.29 -15.94
C GLU A 282 11.63 3.51 -14.54
N PHE A 283 12.58 2.65 -14.17
CA PHE A 283 13.36 2.76 -12.94
C PHE A 283 14.52 3.72 -13.17
N SER A 284 14.22 5.01 -13.05
CA SER A 284 15.18 6.08 -13.36
C SER A 284 16.22 6.30 -12.27
N SER A 285 17.44 6.68 -12.68
CA SER A 285 18.54 7.06 -11.77
C SER A 285 18.91 6.00 -10.73
N VAL A 286 18.84 4.71 -11.10
CA VAL A 286 19.24 3.59 -10.23
C VAL A 286 20.75 3.68 -9.93
N GLU A 287 21.09 3.81 -8.66
CA GLU A 287 22.45 3.93 -8.12
C GLU A 287 22.69 2.82 -7.07
N LEU A 288 23.86 2.16 -7.08
CA LEU A 288 24.30 1.30 -5.98
C LEU A 288 24.89 2.17 -4.85
N VAL A 289 24.24 2.22 -3.70
CA VAL A 289 24.61 3.11 -2.57
C VAL A 289 25.76 2.55 -1.74
N LYS A 290 25.94 1.22 -1.72
CA LYS A 290 26.95 0.53 -0.89
C LYS A 290 27.83 -0.37 -1.77
N PRO A 291 29.13 -0.53 -1.44
CA PRO A 291 29.99 -1.45 -2.15
C PRO A 291 29.65 -2.90 -1.78
N THR A 292 29.61 -3.78 -2.78
CA THR A 292 29.21 -5.19 -2.57
C THR A 292 30.32 -6.05 -1.96
N ARG A 293 31.39 -5.42 -1.44
CA ARG A 293 32.59 -6.07 -0.89
C ARG A 293 33.23 -7.10 -1.82
N MET A 294 33.19 -6.87 -3.14
CA MET A 294 33.64 -7.77 -4.21
C MET A 294 32.78 -9.04 -4.39
N ASN A 295 31.58 -9.08 -3.81
CA ASN A 295 30.59 -10.12 -4.07
C ASN A 295 29.75 -9.76 -5.31
N LYS A 296 29.28 -10.79 -6.00
CA LYS A 296 28.27 -10.65 -7.05
C LYS A 296 26.94 -10.25 -6.43
N VAL A 297 26.24 -9.34 -7.10
CA VAL A 297 24.85 -8.99 -6.79
C VAL A 297 24.02 -8.96 -8.07
N TYR A 298 22.72 -9.17 -7.90
CA TYR A 298 21.73 -9.27 -8.96
C TYR A 298 20.60 -8.27 -8.67
N LEU A 299 19.85 -7.90 -9.71
CA LEU A 299 18.66 -7.07 -9.57
C LEU A 299 17.40 -7.94 -9.62
N VAL A 300 16.43 -7.59 -8.77
CA VAL A 300 15.08 -8.17 -8.78
C VAL A 300 14.09 -7.03 -8.85
N PHE A 301 13.09 -7.16 -9.73
CA PHE A 301 11.94 -6.27 -9.74
C PHE A 301 10.74 -7.08 -9.23
N ALA A 302 10.21 -6.72 -8.07
CA ALA A 302 9.06 -7.37 -7.48
C ALA A 302 7.80 -6.51 -7.59
N CYS A 303 6.66 -7.17 -7.58
CA CYS A 303 5.32 -6.64 -7.74
C CYS A 303 4.44 -7.27 -6.66
N SER A 304 3.95 -6.46 -5.71
CA SER A 304 2.87 -6.88 -4.84
C SER A 304 1.56 -6.81 -5.62
N ILE A 305 0.82 -7.91 -5.62
CA ILE A 305 -0.45 -8.07 -6.31
C ILE A 305 -1.53 -8.21 -5.25
N LEU A 306 -2.43 -7.22 -5.20
CA LEU A 306 -3.62 -7.24 -4.32
C LEU A 306 -3.26 -7.40 -2.83
N GLU A 307 -2.05 -6.99 -2.44
CA GLU A 307 -1.46 -7.10 -1.09
C GLU A 307 -1.32 -8.54 -0.54
N GLN A 308 -1.68 -9.56 -1.33
CA GLN A 308 -1.67 -10.98 -0.92
C GLN A 308 -0.58 -11.79 -1.62
N ASP A 309 -0.38 -11.55 -2.92
CA ASP A 309 0.50 -12.34 -3.77
C ASP A 309 1.75 -11.54 -4.18
N LEU A 310 2.84 -12.27 -4.43
CA LEU A 310 4.12 -11.69 -4.83
C LEU A 310 4.58 -12.27 -6.17
N MET A 311 4.64 -11.44 -7.20
CA MET A 311 5.31 -11.77 -8.47
C MET A 311 6.62 -11.00 -8.56
N PHE A 312 7.70 -11.63 -9.03
CA PHE A 312 8.96 -10.92 -9.25
C PHE A 312 9.78 -11.49 -10.40
N VAL A 313 10.62 -10.66 -10.99
CA VAL A 313 11.51 -11.01 -12.10
C VAL A 313 12.95 -10.71 -11.73
N VAL A 314 13.81 -11.74 -11.84
CA VAL A 314 15.23 -11.68 -11.49
C VAL A 314 16.07 -11.50 -12.74
N TYR A 315 16.91 -10.46 -12.77
CA TYR A 315 17.88 -10.26 -13.83
C TYR A 315 19.13 -11.10 -13.55
N ASN A 316 19.39 -12.09 -14.40
CA ASN A 316 20.41 -13.13 -14.21
C ASN A 316 21.85 -12.69 -14.55
N ILE A 317 22.07 -11.43 -14.97
CA ILE A 317 23.41 -10.88 -15.18
C ILE A 317 23.90 -10.25 -13.86
N PRO A 318 24.97 -10.77 -13.24
CA PRO A 318 25.50 -10.19 -12.01
C PRO A 318 26.32 -8.93 -12.29
N THR A 319 26.36 -8.02 -11.32
CA THR A 319 27.36 -6.96 -11.22
C THR A 319 28.21 -7.11 -9.94
N VAL A 320 29.22 -6.24 -9.79
CA VAL A 320 30.01 -6.06 -8.56
C VAL A 320 30.13 -4.55 -8.31
N GLY A 321 29.61 -4.08 -7.18
CA GLY A 321 29.70 -2.67 -6.78
C GLY A 321 31.06 -2.34 -6.16
N ILE A 322 31.78 -1.39 -6.76
CA ILE A 322 33.14 -0.97 -6.36
C ILE A 322 33.18 0.49 -5.88
N CYS A 323 34.03 0.80 -4.89
CA CYS A 323 34.27 2.19 -4.47
C CYS A 323 35.37 2.86 -5.33
N ARG A 324 36.42 2.11 -5.69
CA ARG A 324 37.63 2.64 -6.32
C ARG A 324 37.91 1.95 -7.66
N ALA A 325 38.42 2.71 -8.63
CA ALA A 325 38.76 2.20 -9.96
C ALA A 325 39.78 1.03 -9.89
N GLU A 326 40.73 1.09 -8.95
CA GLU A 326 41.71 0.02 -8.66
C GLU A 326 41.08 -1.37 -8.44
N GLN A 327 39.84 -1.41 -7.94
CA GLN A 327 39.12 -2.66 -7.67
C GLN A 327 38.55 -3.30 -8.95
N ARG A 328 38.46 -2.54 -10.07
CA ARG A 328 37.80 -2.96 -11.32
C ARG A 328 38.41 -4.24 -11.89
N ALA A 329 39.74 -4.36 -11.97
CA ALA A 329 40.38 -5.56 -12.52
C ALA A 329 40.01 -6.84 -11.74
N LYS A 330 40.01 -6.78 -10.40
CA LYS A 330 39.61 -7.90 -9.52
C LYS A 330 38.09 -8.18 -9.62
N ALA A 331 37.28 -7.15 -9.84
CA ALA A 331 35.83 -7.30 -10.02
C ALA A 331 35.50 -7.93 -11.38
N CYS A 332 36.21 -7.55 -12.45
CA CYS A 332 36.11 -8.19 -13.77
C CYS A 332 36.46 -9.68 -13.68
N GLN A 333 37.57 -10.03 -12.99
CA GLN A 333 37.94 -11.41 -12.73
C GLN A 333 36.87 -12.19 -11.95
N LYS A 334 36.17 -11.55 -10.99
CA LYS A 334 35.04 -12.15 -10.25
C LYS A 334 33.80 -12.37 -11.11
N LEU A 335 33.53 -11.48 -12.07
CA LEU A 335 32.45 -11.62 -13.05
C LEU A 335 32.78 -12.62 -14.16
N GLY A 336 34.07 -12.88 -14.42
CA GLY A 336 34.55 -13.72 -15.52
C GLY A 336 34.80 -12.95 -16.82
N VAL A 337 34.73 -11.62 -16.79
CA VAL A 337 34.92 -10.73 -17.96
C VAL A 337 36.37 -10.26 -18.07
N SER A 338 36.85 -10.05 -19.28
CA SER A 338 38.22 -9.61 -19.54
C SER A 338 38.38 -8.12 -19.21
N TYR A 339 39.28 -7.79 -18.30
CA TYR A 339 39.60 -6.39 -17.99
C TYR A 339 40.27 -5.67 -19.17
N ALA A 340 41.02 -6.40 -20.01
CA ALA A 340 41.69 -5.82 -21.18
C ALA A 340 40.69 -5.33 -22.25
N GLU A 341 39.57 -6.03 -22.44
CA GLU A 341 38.48 -5.62 -23.34
C GLU A 341 37.78 -4.34 -22.84
N LEU A 342 37.88 -4.03 -21.55
CA LEU A 342 37.26 -2.87 -20.91
C LEU A 342 38.16 -1.62 -20.84
N GLY A 343 39.36 -1.66 -21.42
CA GLY A 343 40.31 -0.54 -21.36
C GLY A 343 39.77 0.80 -21.90
N GLY A 344 38.83 0.77 -22.85
CA GLY A 344 38.14 1.97 -23.34
C GLY A 344 37.06 2.52 -22.41
N VAL A 345 36.61 1.75 -21.41
CA VAL A 345 35.51 2.15 -20.52
C VAL A 345 36.00 2.99 -19.34
N ASP A 346 37.24 2.78 -18.86
CA ASP A 346 37.81 3.60 -17.77
C ASP A 346 37.90 5.10 -18.12
N ALA A 347 38.04 5.45 -19.41
CA ALA A 347 37.97 6.83 -19.87
C ALA A 347 36.59 7.49 -19.60
N LEU A 348 35.49 6.73 -19.70
CA LEU A 348 34.13 7.23 -19.43
C LEU A 348 33.90 7.49 -17.94
N PHE A 349 34.48 6.66 -17.06
CA PHE A 349 34.37 6.85 -15.61
C PHE A 349 35.22 8.01 -15.09
N ALA A 350 36.22 8.46 -15.86
CA ALA A 350 37.02 9.65 -15.55
C ALA A 350 36.34 10.97 -15.96
N ALA A 351 35.49 10.94 -17.00
CA ALA A 351 34.88 12.14 -17.59
C ALA A 351 33.69 12.70 -16.78
N ASP A 352 32.98 11.88 -16.00
CA ASP A 352 31.77 12.27 -15.24
C ASP A 352 32.04 13.22 -14.04
N ASN A 353 33.21 13.89 -13.96
CA ASN A 353 33.56 14.84 -12.89
C ASN A 353 33.81 16.28 -13.44
N PRO A 354 32.77 16.96 -13.96
CA PRO A 354 32.91 18.26 -14.66
C PRO A 354 33.34 19.43 -13.77
N LEU A 355 33.36 19.28 -12.45
CA LEU A 355 33.81 20.31 -11.50
C LEU A 355 35.34 20.33 -11.30
N GLY A 356 36.10 19.52 -12.04
CA GLY A 356 37.57 19.54 -12.05
C GLY A 356 38.22 20.74 -12.75
N ILE A 357 37.45 21.71 -13.28
CA ILE A 357 37.97 22.93 -13.91
C ILE A 357 38.39 23.92 -12.80
N GLY A 358 39.55 23.66 -12.18
CA GLY A 358 39.93 24.36 -10.95
C GLY A 358 41.43 24.45 -10.61
N GLN A 359 42.35 23.94 -11.43
CA GLN A 359 43.77 24.33 -11.35
C GLN A 359 44.53 24.02 -12.64
N GLY A 360 44.97 25.08 -13.33
CA GLY A 360 45.82 24.97 -14.52
C GLY A 360 47.26 24.63 -14.14
N GLY A 361 47.60 23.34 -14.09
CA GLY A 361 48.98 22.88 -14.17
C GLY A 361 49.39 22.70 -15.64
N PRO A 362 50.56 23.21 -16.08
CA PRO A 362 51.02 23.00 -17.46
C PRO A 362 51.31 21.51 -17.72
N PRO A 363 51.14 21.02 -18.97
CA PRO A 363 51.27 19.60 -19.28
C PRO A 363 52.69 19.10 -19.01
N ALA A 364 52.80 18.05 -18.19
CA ALA A 364 54.06 17.38 -17.92
C ALA A 364 54.61 16.76 -19.21
N ARG A 365 55.74 17.30 -19.71
CA ARG A 365 56.51 16.67 -20.78
C ARG A 365 57.03 15.32 -20.31
N SER A 366 56.97 14.31 -21.18
CA SER A 366 57.64 13.03 -20.95
C SER A 366 59.15 13.25 -20.82
N ILE A 367 59.71 12.92 -19.66
CA ILE A 367 61.16 12.86 -19.46
C ILE A 367 61.61 11.45 -19.78
N THR A 368 62.27 11.30 -20.91
CA THR A 368 63.02 10.08 -21.28
C THR A 368 64.16 9.89 -20.27
N LEU A 369 64.16 8.77 -19.56
CA LEU A 369 65.29 8.35 -18.73
C LEU A 369 66.52 8.08 -19.61
N GLN A 370 67.58 8.84 -19.42
CA GLN A 370 68.89 8.57 -20.02
C GLN A 370 69.97 8.57 -18.92
N ASN A 371 70.89 7.61 -19.00
CA ASN A 371 71.89 7.32 -17.96
C ASN A 371 72.97 8.40 -17.81
N GLY A 372 73.42 8.59 -16.56
CA GLY A 372 74.60 9.36 -16.16
C GLY A 372 74.37 10.04 -14.80
N GLY A 373 75.28 10.08 -13.85
CA GLY A 373 76.66 9.58 -13.84
C GLY A 373 77.53 10.52 -12.98
N GLY A 374 78.04 10.03 -11.84
CA GLY A 374 78.76 10.85 -10.85
C GLY A 374 77.83 11.57 -9.86
N GLY A 375 78.22 11.87 -8.62
CA GLY A 375 79.51 11.67 -7.97
C GLY A 375 79.87 12.88 -7.11
N GLY A 376 79.77 12.77 -5.78
CA GLY A 376 80.09 13.87 -4.86
C GLY A 376 79.76 13.53 -3.40
N SER A 377 80.73 13.70 -2.51
CA SER A 377 80.65 13.37 -1.08
C SER A 377 81.22 14.51 -0.23
N LEU A 378 80.51 14.92 0.83
CA LEU A 378 80.97 15.57 2.09
C LEU A 378 79.68 15.85 2.92
N VAL A 379 79.39 15.21 4.06
CA VAL A 379 79.98 15.27 5.43
C VAL A 379 79.50 16.45 6.29
N GLN A 380 78.95 16.11 7.48
CA GLN A 380 78.61 16.95 8.65
C GLN A 380 77.46 18.00 8.46
N GLN A 381 76.65 18.37 9.47
CA GLN A 381 76.74 18.15 10.92
C GLN A 381 75.34 18.07 11.61
N GLN A 382 75.04 16.92 12.22
CA GLN A 382 74.64 16.71 13.62
C GLN A 382 73.59 17.62 14.35
N GLN A 383 72.62 16.93 15.02
CA GLN A 383 71.89 17.23 16.31
C GLN A 383 70.39 17.64 16.21
N ARG A 384 69.46 17.33 17.16
CA ARG A 384 69.46 16.47 18.39
C ARG A 384 68.00 16.13 18.86
N LYS A 385 67.64 14.83 19.02
CA LYS A 385 66.73 14.21 20.06
C LYS A 385 66.23 12.84 19.53
N ARG A 386 66.62 11.65 20.03
CA ARG A 386 66.50 10.98 21.36
C ARG A 386 65.05 10.73 21.84
N GLY A 387 64.72 9.43 21.99
CA GLY A 387 63.50 8.87 22.59
C GLY A 387 63.07 7.54 21.93
N SER A 388 63.84 6.44 21.99
CA SER A 388 63.54 5.24 22.84
C SER A 388 62.05 4.83 22.82
N GLY A 389 61.61 3.71 22.21
CA GLY A 389 62.04 2.30 22.37
C GLY A 389 61.25 1.62 23.51
N PRO A 390 60.98 0.29 23.57
CA PRO A 390 61.36 -0.86 22.71
C PRO A 390 60.16 -1.36 21.84
N GLY A 391 60.17 -2.42 21.01
CA GLY A 391 61.03 -3.59 20.80
C GLY A 391 60.18 -4.88 20.85
N TRP A 392 60.71 -6.02 20.35
CA TRP A 392 59.99 -7.30 20.10
C TRP A 392 58.97 -7.24 18.93
N GLY A 393 58.91 -8.20 18.00
CA GLY A 393 59.77 -9.37 17.78
C GLY A 393 59.55 -9.97 16.38
N ASP A 394 60.58 -10.62 15.85
CA ASP A 394 60.57 -11.34 14.55
C ASP A 394 59.82 -12.68 14.67
N GLY A 395 59.32 -13.23 13.56
CA GLY A 395 58.48 -14.43 13.57
C GLY A 395 58.05 -14.91 12.19
N SER A 396 58.90 -15.70 11.53
CA SER A 396 58.61 -16.34 10.24
C SER A 396 58.46 -17.86 10.36
N MET A 397 57.60 -18.42 9.51
CA MET A 397 57.61 -19.80 8.96
C MET A 397 57.18 -21.04 9.78
N MET A 398 56.42 -21.90 9.05
CA MET A 398 56.33 -23.39 9.08
C MET A 398 55.45 -24.14 10.12
N GLY A 399 54.83 -25.24 9.63
CA GLY A 399 54.21 -26.34 10.41
C GLY A 399 52.68 -26.23 10.52
N LEU A 400 51.83 -26.94 9.76
CA LEU A 400 51.54 -28.39 9.60
C LEU A 400 50.82 -29.08 10.79
N ASP A 401 49.77 -29.81 10.39
CA ASP A 401 49.05 -30.92 11.06
C ASP A 401 48.30 -30.69 12.38
N GLY A 402 47.17 -31.40 12.55
CA GLY A 402 46.55 -31.60 13.87
C GLY A 402 45.03 -31.72 13.92
N MET A 403 44.51 -32.93 13.65
CA MET A 403 43.15 -33.41 13.89
C MET A 403 42.35 -32.82 15.08
N GLY A 404 41.07 -32.51 14.82
CA GLY A 404 39.94 -33.23 15.42
C GLY A 404 39.36 -32.78 16.79
N GLY A 405 38.02 -32.89 16.91
CA GLY A 405 37.38 -33.23 18.19
C GLY A 405 36.29 -32.30 18.73
N GLN A 406 35.03 -32.74 18.56
CA GLN A 406 33.97 -32.78 19.60
C GLN A 406 33.49 -31.51 20.35
N THR A 407 32.30 -31.04 19.94
CA THR A 407 31.02 -31.06 20.69
C THR A 407 30.93 -30.75 22.20
N ARG A 408 29.82 -30.06 22.54
CA ARG A 408 29.27 -29.65 23.87
C ARG A 408 29.91 -28.39 24.45
N GLY A 409 29.17 -27.47 25.08
CA GLY A 409 27.73 -27.42 25.37
C GLY A 409 27.47 -27.03 26.83
N TYR A 410 26.42 -26.24 27.07
CA TYR A 410 26.08 -25.58 28.35
C TYR A 410 27.06 -24.46 28.79
N GLY A 411 26.64 -23.43 29.52
CA GLY A 411 25.29 -23.19 30.08
C GLY A 411 25.07 -21.75 30.56
N GLU A 412 23.97 -21.56 31.27
CA GLU A 412 23.41 -20.27 31.69
C GLU A 412 24.27 -19.52 32.74
N GLY A 413 24.13 -18.19 32.78
CA GLY A 413 24.72 -17.32 33.80
C GLY A 413 23.67 -16.32 34.32
N LEU A 414 23.13 -16.61 35.51
CA LEU A 414 21.99 -15.92 36.12
C LEU A 414 22.43 -14.76 37.05
N MET A 415 21.58 -13.74 37.18
CA MET A 415 21.52 -12.68 38.21
C MET A 415 22.67 -11.67 38.36
N GLY A 416 22.27 -10.41 38.55
CA GLY A 416 23.12 -9.28 38.94
C GLY A 416 22.30 -8.09 39.46
N LEU A 417 21.59 -8.27 40.58
CA LEU A 417 20.91 -7.19 41.30
C LEU A 417 21.93 -6.21 41.91
N ALA A 418 21.76 -4.91 41.68
CA ALA A 418 22.34 -3.85 42.52
C ALA A 418 21.46 -2.59 42.46
N ALA A 419 21.18 -2.00 43.62
CA ALA A 419 20.30 -0.84 43.75
C ALA A 419 21.05 0.37 44.32
N SER A 420 20.77 1.56 43.78
CA SER A 420 20.78 2.87 44.44
C SER A 420 20.25 3.92 43.44
N GLY A 421 19.53 4.98 43.82
CA GLY A 421 19.06 5.38 45.14
C GLY A 421 19.49 6.81 45.50
N SER A 422 18.72 7.81 45.07
CA SER A 422 18.69 9.15 45.70
C SER A 422 17.53 10.02 45.19
N ASP A 423 16.77 10.55 46.14
CA ASP A 423 15.67 11.52 45.97
C ASP A 423 16.16 12.99 45.93
N MET A 424 15.17 13.89 45.82
CA MET A 424 15.19 15.37 45.97
C MET A 424 15.26 16.17 44.63
N ASN A 425 14.47 17.22 44.42
CA ASN A 425 13.50 17.88 45.31
C ASN A 425 12.36 18.56 44.53
N LEU A 426 11.19 18.73 45.17
CA LEU A 426 9.99 19.36 44.60
C LEU A 426 9.56 20.56 45.44
N ALA A 427 9.77 21.79 44.97
CA ALA A 427 9.18 22.99 45.59
C ALA A 427 9.16 24.22 44.66
N ALA A 428 8.10 25.02 44.82
CA ALA A 428 7.92 26.42 44.40
C ALA A 428 7.88 26.75 42.89
N LEU A 429 6.66 26.94 42.35
CA LEU A 429 6.11 28.30 42.30
C LEU A 429 4.57 28.27 42.29
N ALA A 430 3.93 29.01 43.20
CA ALA A 430 2.48 29.21 43.23
C ALA A 430 2.18 30.70 43.45
N ALA A 431 1.69 31.36 42.40
CA ALA A 431 1.03 32.66 42.37
C ALA A 431 0.51 32.84 40.92
N GLY A 432 -0.72 33.24 40.64
CA GLY A 432 -1.83 33.61 41.52
C GLY A 432 -2.67 34.68 40.82
N ALA A 433 -3.89 34.35 40.41
CA ALA A 433 -4.87 35.31 39.89
C ALA A 433 -6.29 34.73 40.02
N ASP A 434 -6.96 35.13 41.10
CA ASP A 434 -8.38 34.89 41.32
C ASP A 434 -9.20 35.83 40.40
N MET A 435 -10.25 35.32 39.77
CA MET A 435 -11.32 36.15 39.17
C MET A 435 -12.62 35.34 39.16
N ALA A 436 -13.29 35.34 40.30
CA ALA A 436 -14.61 34.76 40.44
C ALA A 436 -15.69 35.65 39.83
N GLY A 437 -16.62 35.02 39.11
CA GLY A 437 -17.99 35.51 38.95
C GLY A 437 -18.26 36.47 37.78
N MET A 438 -19.05 35.98 36.82
CA MET A 438 -20.33 36.62 36.46
C MET A 438 -21.27 35.57 35.86
N GLY A 439 -22.25 35.14 36.66
CA GLY A 439 -23.40 34.42 36.12
C GLY A 439 -24.36 35.41 35.46
N MET A 440 -24.77 35.13 34.23
CA MET A 440 -25.85 35.85 33.54
C MET A 440 -26.83 34.82 32.98
N GLY A 441 -27.86 34.51 33.77
CA GLY A 441 -29.06 33.89 33.22
C GLY A 441 -29.88 34.97 32.50
N MET A 442 -30.15 34.78 31.21
CA MET A 442 -31.20 35.53 30.52
C MET A 442 -32.40 34.62 30.26
N GLN A 443 -33.43 34.81 31.07
CA GLN A 443 -34.80 34.57 30.63
C GLN A 443 -35.18 35.67 29.64
N LEU A 444 -35.75 35.29 28.49
CA LEU A 444 -36.53 36.20 27.65
C LEU A 444 -37.82 35.48 27.22
N ASP A 445 -38.88 35.71 28.00
CA ASP A 445 -40.27 35.58 27.53
C ASP A 445 -40.55 36.63 26.45
N GLY A 446 -41.24 36.25 25.36
CA GLY A 446 -41.21 37.08 24.13
C GLY A 446 -42.28 36.90 23.04
N VAL A 447 -43.42 36.23 23.32
CA VAL A 447 -44.75 36.53 22.68
C VAL A 447 -44.92 36.33 21.14
N MET A 448 -45.57 35.20 20.76
CA MET A 448 -46.60 35.03 19.68
C MET A 448 -46.20 35.10 18.16
N PRO A 449 -47.06 34.61 17.22
CA PRO A 449 -47.91 33.39 17.23
C PRO A 449 -48.01 32.60 15.89
N GLY A 450 -48.53 31.35 15.94
CA GLY A 450 -49.25 30.66 14.84
C GLY A 450 -48.37 29.92 13.81
N LEU A 451 -48.58 28.63 13.50
CA LEU A 451 -49.83 27.93 13.23
C LEU A 451 -49.80 26.47 13.75
N ALA A 452 -50.96 25.84 13.91
CA ALA A 452 -51.09 24.43 14.28
C ALA A 452 -52.04 23.68 13.33
N ASP A 453 -51.71 22.42 13.04
CA ASP A 453 -52.60 21.28 12.75
C ASP A 453 -51.72 20.01 12.89
N ALA A 454 -52.00 19.05 13.78
CA ALA A 454 -53.06 18.02 13.75
C ALA A 454 -52.80 16.92 12.67
N ALA A 455 -52.91 15.62 12.91
CA ALA A 455 -53.23 14.76 14.07
C ALA A 455 -52.53 13.39 13.85
N ALA A 456 -52.05 12.62 14.84
CA ALA A 456 -52.75 11.90 15.91
C ALA A 456 -53.82 10.87 15.45
N ALA A 457 -53.37 9.67 15.06
CA ALA A 457 -54.10 8.40 15.16
C ALA A 457 -53.07 7.23 15.15
N GLY A 458 -53.17 6.13 15.89
CA GLY A 458 -54.19 5.74 16.88
C GLY A 458 -54.84 4.38 16.58
N VAL A 459 -54.09 3.26 16.72
CA VAL A 459 -54.67 1.89 16.69
C VAL A 459 -54.03 1.02 17.78
N MET A 460 -54.88 0.35 18.56
CA MET A 460 -54.51 -0.68 19.54
C MET A 460 -54.61 -2.09 18.96
N GLY A 461 -53.72 -2.98 19.40
CA GLY A 461 -53.80 -4.43 19.19
C GLY A 461 -52.49 -5.08 19.64
N GLY A 462 -52.42 -5.97 20.64
CA GLY A 462 -53.49 -6.67 21.35
C GLY A 462 -53.54 -8.15 20.97
N GLY A 463 -52.39 -8.86 21.04
CA GLY A 463 -52.29 -10.28 20.73
C GLY A 463 -51.39 -11.02 21.73
N ALA A 464 -52.01 -11.78 22.64
CA ALA A 464 -51.28 -12.62 23.58
C ALA A 464 -50.86 -13.95 22.91
N GLY A 465 -49.60 -14.35 23.10
CA GLY A 465 -49.03 -15.57 22.52
C GLY A 465 -47.88 -16.11 23.36
N ALA A 466 -48.18 -16.60 24.55
CA ALA A 466 -47.17 -17.14 25.46
C ALA A 466 -46.72 -18.55 25.02
N VAL A 467 -45.51 -18.65 24.47
CA VAL A 467 -44.77 -19.93 24.36
C VAL A 467 -43.45 -19.79 25.11
N ARG A 468 -43.44 -20.20 26.38
CA ARG A 468 -42.20 -20.43 27.14
C ARG A 468 -41.62 -21.76 26.68
N LEU A 469 -40.52 -21.72 25.92
CA LEU A 469 -39.58 -22.82 25.82
C LEU A 469 -38.28 -22.36 26.48
N GLY A 470 -37.87 -23.08 27.52
CA GLY A 470 -36.70 -22.72 28.31
C GLY A 470 -35.40 -23.19 27.66
N GLY A 471 -34.56 -22.25 27.24
CA GLY A 471 -33.12 -22.45 27.13
C GLY A 471 -32.45 -21.81 28.34
N MET A 472 -31.70 -22.58 29.11
CA MET A 472 -30.81 -22.03 30.14
C MET A 472 -29.50 -21.58 29.47
N GLU A 473 -29.59 -20.52 28.65
CA GLU A 473 -28.39 -19.77 28.29
C GLU A 473 -27.88 -19.09 29.56
N GLY A 474 -26.59 -19.29 29.85
CA GLY A 474 -26.00 -18.80 31.09
C GLY A 474 -26.15 -17.29 31.19
N ALA A 475 -26.52 -16.80 32.37
CA ALA A 475 -26.42 -15.38 32.69
C ALA A 475 -24.93 -15.01 32.76
N GLY A 476 -24.33 -14.79 31.60
CA GLY A 476 -23.05 -14.09 31.50
C GLY A 476 -23.27 -12.70 32.07
N ASP A 477 -22.53 -12.35 33.13
CA ASP A 477 -22.63 -11.05 33.77
C ASP A 477 -22.43 -9.96 32.72
N ALA A 478 -23.51 -9.25 32.41
CA ALA A 478 -23.50 -8.21 31.38
C ALA A 478 -22.59 -7.08 31.86
N GLN A 479 -21.35 -7.10 31.35
CA GLN A 479 -20.24 -6.27 31.82
C GLN A 479 -20.69 -4.79 31.85
N PRO A 480 -20.49 -4.08 32.97
CA PRO A 480 -21.09 -2.76 33.15
C PRO A 480 -20.49 -1.76 32.15
N ARG A 481 -21.35 -1.27 31.25
CA ARG A 481 -21.10 -0.24 30.21
C ARG A 481 -20.87 1.14 30.82
N SER A 482 -19.85 1.20 31.64
CA SER A 482 -19.38 2.36 32.38
C SER A 482 -18.35 3.11 31.56
N ARG A 483 -18.13 4.38 31.93
CA ARG A 483 -17.10 5.23 31.34
C ARG A 483 -15.68 4.63 31.48
N ALA A 484 -15.42 3.91 32.58
CA ALA A 484 -14.15 3.22 32.81
C ALA A 484 -13.94 2.07 31.82
N ALA A 485 -14.93 1.20 31.66
CA ALA A 485 -14.89 0.11 30.69
C ALA A 485 -14.75 0.63 29.24
N LEU A 486 -15.39 1.76 28.91
CA LEU A 486 -15.21 2.38 27.60
C LEU A 486 -13.77 2.85 27.40
N ARG A 487 -13.19 3.54 28.40
CA ARG A 487 -11.82 4.04 28.32
C ARG A 487 -10.79 2.92 28.17
N GLU A 488 -10.99 1.80 28.87
CA GLU A 488 -10.17 0.59 28.72
C GLU A 488 -10.24 0.06 27.28
N LEU A 489 -11.45 -0.13 26.74
CA LEU A 489 -11.68 -0.56 25.34
C LEU A 489 -11.04 0.41 24.33
N LEU A 490 -11.20 1.72 24.52
CA LEU A 490 -10.64 2.74 23.63
C LEU A 490 -9.12 2.66 23.55
N ILE A 491 -8.45 2.46 24.69
CA ILE A 491 -6.99 2.32 24.76
C ILE A 491 -6.55 0.97 24.20
N GLU A 492 -7.21 -0.13 24.56
CA GLU A 492 -6.85 -1.49 24.10
C GLU A 492 -6.99 -1.63 22.58
N GLU A 493 -8.14 -1.27 21.99
CA GLU A 493 -8.32 -1.36 20.54
C GLU A 493 -7.39 -0.38 19.79
N TYR A 494 -7.05 0.77 20.39
CA TYR A 494 -6.12 1.73 19.79
C TYR A 494 -4.66 1.26 19.86
N GLU A 495 -4.19 0.76 20.99
CA GLU A 495 -2.82 0.21 21.10
C GLU A 495 -2.66 -1.02 20.19
N GLY A 496 -3.72 -1.81 20.01
CA GLY A 496 -3.85 -2.86 18.98
C GLY A 496 -3.85 -2.37 17.51
N THR A 497 -3.60 -1.09 17.24
CA THR A 497 -3.35 -0.58 15.87
C THR A 497 -1.87 -0.37 15.53
N GLY A 498 -0.95 -0.45 16.51
CA GLY A 498 0.48 -0.20 16.29
C GLY A 498 0.87 1.28 16.07
N LEU A 499 -0.08 2.21 16.18
CA LEU A 499 0.17 3.65 15.97
C LEU A 499 1.09 4.22 17.05
N HIS A 500 2.07 5.03 16.63
CA HIS A 500 3.08 5.60 17.54
C HIS A 500 2.56 6.81 18.31
N ARG A 501 1.75 7.65 17.68
CA ARG A 501 1.07 8.77 18.36
C ARG A 501 0.07 8.20 19.35
N LYS A 502 0.10 8.65 20.61
CA LYS A 502 -0.89 8.24 21.62
C LYS A 502 -2.16 9.10 21.56
N LEU A 503 -3.30 8.53 21.95
CA LEU A 503 -4.51 9.31 22.23
C LEU A 503 -4.24 10.28 23.39
N SER A 504 -4.55 11.56 23.19
CA SER A 504 -4.46 12.57 24.25
C SER A 504 -5.65 12.46 25.22
N PRO A 505 -5.57 13.08 26.41
CA PRO A 505 -6.72 13.14 27.31
C PRO A 505 -7.95 13.82 26.70
N LEU A 506 -7.75 14.77 25.77
CA LEU A 506 -8.83 15.44 25.04
C LEU A 506 -9.47 14.51 24.01
N ASP A 507 -8.67 13.69 23.31
CA ASP A 507 -9.17 12.66 22.38
C ASP A 507 -10.10 11.68 23.11
N ILE A 508 -9.66 11.17 24.27
CA ILE A 508 -10.44 10.23 25.09
C ILE A 508 -11.72 10.89 25.59
N GLN A 509 -11.66 12.15 26.05
CA GLN A 509 -12.85 12.88 26.52
C GLN A 509 -13.87 13.13 25.38
N ALA A 510 -13.40 13.40 24.17
CA ALA A 510 -14.26 13.58 22.99
C ALA A 510 -14.92 12.26 22.56
N LEU A 511 -14.16 11.16 22.54
CA LEU A 511 -14.68 9.81 22.23
C LEU A 511 -15.70 9.35 23.29
N GLU A 512 -15.44 9.59 24.58
CA GLU A 512 -16.42 9.36 25.65
C GLU A 512 -17.69 10.20 25.44
N SER A 513 -17.56 11.46 25.00
CA SER A 513 -18.71 12.31 24.68
C SER A 513 -19.51 11.81 23.49
N GLN A 514 -18.84 11.29 22.45
CA GLN A 514 -19.49 10.71 21.28
C GLN A 514 -20.25 9.42 21.62
N ALA A 515 -19.75 8.62 22.56
CA ALA A 515 -20.46 7.47 23.11
C ALA A 515 -21.67 7.84 24.00
N GLY A 516 -21.88 9.13 24.29
CA GLY A 516 -23.01 9.63 25.07
C GLY A 516 -22.71 9.90 26.56
N PHE A 517 -21.46 9.84 27.01
CA PHE A 517 -21.09 10.23 28.37
C PHE A 517 -20.95 11.77 28.49
N PRO A 518 -21.47 12.42 29.54
CA PRO A 518 -21.31 13.87 29.70
C PRO A 518 -19.84 14.33 29.75
N ILE A 519 -19.50 15.42 29.05
CA ILE A 519 -18.16 16.01 29.06
C ILE A 519 -17.76 16.44 30.48
N GLU A 520 -18.70 17.02 31.23
CA GLU A 520 -18.51 17.47 32.61
C GLU A 520 -18.61 16.30 33.60
N CYS A 521 -17.45 15.78 34.00
CA CYS A 521 -17.35 14.75 35.02
C CYS A 521 -17.24 15.38 36.41
N THR A 522 -18.36 15.81 37.00
CA THR A 522 -18.42 16.05 38.44
C THR A 522 -18.23 14.72 39.18
N ALA A 523 -17.70 14.73 40.41
CA ALA A 523 -17.38 13.52 41.17
C ALA A 523 -18.61 12.63 41.48
N SER A 524 -19.83 13.11 41.24
CA SER A 524 -21.07 12.33 41.30
C SER A 524 -21.32 11.45 40.07
N ASN A 525 -20.66 11.70 38.94
CA ASN A 525 -21.06 11.17 37.63
C ASN A 525 -20.41 9.81 37.28
N HIS A 526 -19.68 9.18 38.20
CA HIS A 526 -19.06 7.87 37.99
C HIS A 526 -20.08 6.72 37.81
N SER A 527 -21.36 6.94 38.12
CA SER A 527 -22.45 5.97 37.98
C SER A 527 -23.21 6.07 36.64
N VAL A 528 -22.86 7.00 35.75
CA VAL A 528 -23.50 7.10 34.43
C VAL A 528 -23.13 5.88 33.59
N THR A 529 -24.14 5.24 33.00
CA THR A 529 -24.01 4.12 32.06
C THR A 529 -24.80 4.41 30.80
N ILE A 530 -24.40 3.81 29.68
CA ILE A 530 -25.10 3.91 28.39
C ILE A 530 -25.80 2.60 28.03
N SER A 531 -26.79 2.67 27.14
CA SER A 531 -27.50 1.48 26.66
C SER A 531 -26.61 0.58 25.80
N GLN A 532 -26.94 -0.72 25.70
CA GLN A 532 -26.25 -1.66 24.79
C GLN A 532 -26.26 -1.15 23.34
N GLN A 533 -27.39 -0.61 22.87
CA GLN A 533 -27.51 -0.14 21.49
C GLN A 533 -26.55 1.03 21.20
N GLN A 534 -26.47 2.01 22.11
CA GLN A 534 -25.53 3.14 21.97
C GLN A 534 -24.07 2.66 22.04
N TRP A 535 -23.77 1.67 22.90
CA TRP A 535 -22.45 1.07 23.00
C TRP A 535 -22.04 0.36 21.71
N ASP A 536 -22.90 -0.52 21.18
CA ASP A 536 -22.63 -1.28 19.95
C ASP A 536 -22.50 -0.35 18.74
N GLU A 537 -23.36 0.66 18.64
CA GLU A 537 -23.28 1.70 17.62
C GLU A 537 -21.93 2.43 17.71
N PHE A 538 -21.57 2.95 18.89
CA PHE A 538 -20.30 3.64 19.10
C PHE A 538 -19.09 2.76 18.77
N VAL A 539 -19.06 1.51 19.23
CA VAL A 539 -17.95 0.57 18.96
C VAL A 539 -17.84 0.28 17.46
N GLY A 540 -18.97 0.12 16.75
CA GLY A 540 -18.99 0.01 15.30
C GLY A 540 -18.38 1.24 14.60
N GLN A 541 -18.77 2.44 15.02
CA GLN A 541 -18.24 3.70 14.50
C GLN A 541 -16.73 3.85 14.80
N TYR A 542 -16.30 3.54 16.02
CA TYR A 542 -14.90 3.62 16.45
C TYR A 542 -14.00 2.66 15.65
N ARG A 543 -14.44 1.44 15.39
CA ARG A 543 -13.70 0.48 14.55
C ARG A 543 -13.51 0.95 13.11
N LEU A 544 -14.49 1.66 12.53
CA LEU A 544 -14.31 2.32 11.23
C LEU A 544 -13.26 3.44 11.28
N VAL A 545 -13.22 4.20 12.38
CA VAL A 545 -12.18 5.20 12.65
C VAL A 545 -10.80 4.55 12.82
N LEU A 546 -10.68 3.42 13.52
CA LEU A 546 -9.40 2.70 13.66
C LEU A 546 -8.90 2.13 12.32
N LYS A 547 -9.80 1.64 11.45
CA LYS A 547 -9.45 1.25 10.07
C LYS A 547 -8.90 2.44 9.27
N LEU A 548 -9.57 3.58 9.34
CA LEU A 548 -9.10 4.84 8.73
C LEU A 548 -7.73 5.25 9.28
N LEU A 549 -7.54 5.22 10.60
CA LEU A 549 -6.30 5.58 11.27
C LEU A 549 -5.11 4.73 10.81
N ARG A 550 -5.28 3.41 10.66
CA ARG A 550 -4.27 2.52 10.08
C ARG A 550 -3.92 2.94 8.64
N GLN A 551 -4.91 3.22 7.79
CA GLN A 551 -4.70 3.66 6.40
C GLN A 551 -3.92 4.99 6.30
N ILE A 552 -4.03 5.87 7.30
CA ILE A 552 -3.36 7.19 7.34
C ILE A 552 -2.19 7.27 8.34
N ALA A 553 -1.72 6.13 8.85
CA ALA A 553 -0.73 6.05 9.94
C ALA A 553 0.51 6.93 9.71
N ASN A 554 1.02 6.97 8.48
CA ASN A 554 2.19 7.79 8.08
C ASN A 554 2.02 9.30 8.36
N VAL A 555 0.79 9.82 8.31
CA VAL A 555 0.48 11.23 8.54
C VAL A 555 -0.05 11.47 9.95
N TRP A 556 -0.83 10.51 10.48
CA TRP A 556 -1.33 10.57 11.84
C TRP A 556 -0.22 10.57 12.90
N ASN A 557 0.83 9.78 12.68
CA ASN A 557 2.01 9.69 13.56
C ASN A 557 2.94 10.91 13.49
N LEU A 558 2.65 11.93 12.67
CA LEU A 558 3.42 13.18 12.65
C LEU A 558 2.95 14.10 13.78
N GLU A 559 3.76 14.21 14.84
CA GLU A 559 3.47 15.06 16.01
C GLU A 559 4.08 16.47 15.96
N ASP A 560 5.00 16.76 15.03
CA ASP A 560 5.55 18.10 14.78
C ASP A 560 5.80 18.36 13.28
N PRO A 561 4.90 19.07 12.58
CA PRO A 561 3.59 19.54 13.07
C PRO A 561 2.59 18.40 13.24
N CYS A 562 1.62 18.57 14.13
CA CYS A 562 0.42 17.75 14.17
C CYS A 562 -0.42 18.00 12.91
N VAL A 563 -0.33 17.10 11.91
CA VAL A 563 -0.94 17.30 10.58
C VAL A 563 -2.44 17.03 10.56
N ILE A 564 -2.89 16.07 11.37
CA ILE A 564 -4.28 15.69 11.54
C ILE A 564 -4.67 15.97 12.98
N ALA A 565 -5.62 16.89 13.16
CA ALA A 565 -6.21 17.18 14.46
C ALA A 565 -6.92 15.93 14.99
N GLY A 566 -6.88 15.77 16.30
CA GLY A 566 -7.49 14.67 17.03
C GLY A 566 -9.01 14.72 17.10
N PHE A 567 -9.57 13.92 17.98
CA PHE A 567 -11.00 13.70 18.15
C PHE A 567 -11.71 14.86 18.87
N ASP A 568 -10.97 15.73 19.56
CA ASP A 568 -11.51 16.94 20.18
C ASP A 568 -11.83 18.06 19.17
N MET A 569 -11.31 17.98 17.94
CA MET A 569 -11.50 19.00 16.92
C MET A 569 -12.78 18.76 16.11
N ASP A 570 -13.87 19.40 16.50
CA ASP A 570 -15.17 19.36 15.81
C ASP A 570 -15.28 20.40 14.68
N ARG A 571 -16.48 20.59 14.09
CA ARG A 571 -16.70 21.64 13.08
C ARG A 571 -16.57 23.05 13.67
N LEU A 572 -17.12 23.30 14.86
CA LEU A 572 -17.13 24.64 15.46
C LEU A 572 -15.73 25.08 15.87
N GLY A 573 -14.95 24.20 16.50
CA GLY A 573 -13.53 24.40 16.79
C GLY A 573 -12.71 24.63 15.51
N THR A 574 -13.00 23.91 14.43
CA THR A 574 -12.36 24.15 13.12
C THR A 574 -12.67 25.54 12.58
N VAL A 575 -13.93 26.00 12.65
CA VAL A 575 -14.34 27.34 12.22
C VAL A 575 -13.66 28.41 13.06
N GLN A 576 -13.68 28.26 14.39
CA GLN A 576 -13.04 29.20 15.31
C GLN A 576 -11.53 29.29 15.06
N ALA A 577 -10.83 28.16 14.94
CA ALA A 577 -9.38 28.11 14.70
C ALA A 577 -8.98 28.74 13.35
N LEU A 578 -9.75 28.51 12.28
CA LEU A 578 -9.47 29.08 10.96
C LEU A 578 -9.97 30.52 10.77
N SER A 579 -10.84 31.02 11.64
CA SER A 579 -11.41 32.37 11.51
C SER A 579 -10.36 33.49 11.56
N LEU A 580 -9.31 33.29 12.38
CA LEU A 580 -8.20 34.23 12.62
C LEU A 580 -6.99 34.01 11.70
N GLU A 581 -6.95 32.89 10.97
CA GLU A 581 -5.83 32.52 10.09
C GLU A 581 -5.96 33.14 8.68
N PRO A 582 -4.83 33.33 7.96
CA PRO A 582 -4.85 33.85 6.61
C PRO A 582 -5.39 32.81 5.61
N VAL A 583 -5.87 33.32 4.47
CA VAL A 583 -6.31 32.52 3.32
C VAL A 583 -5.23 31.52 2.90
N GLY A 584 -5.65 30.27 2.68
CA GLY A 584 -4.80 29.13 2.36
C GLY A 584 -4.30 28.36 3.58
N THR A 585 -4.63 28.76 4.80
CA THR A 585 -4.44 27.91 5.98
C THR A 585 -5.52 26.83 6.04
N PHE A 586 -5.19 25.60 6.43
CA PHE A 586 -6.14 24.49 6.53
C PHE A 586 -5.88 23.57 7.72
N ILE A 587 -6.94 22.88 8.14
CA ILE A 587 -6.96 21.82 9.16
C ILE A 587 -7.47 20.53 8.49
N CYS A 588 -6.92 19.39 8.88
CA CYS A 588 -7.50 18.07 8.64
C CYS A 588 -8.00 17.50 9.97
N ARG A 589 -9.22 16.99 10.01
CA ARG A 589 -9.83 16.34 11.20
C ARG A 589 -10.72 15.17 10.80
N PHE A 590 -11.15 14.38 11.77
CA PHE A 590 -12.19 13.37 11.57
C PHE A 590 -13.59 13.97 11.38
N SER A 591 -14.47 13.25 10.69
CA SER A 591 -15.87 13.61 10.56
C SER A 591 -16.72 12.94 11.64
N MET A 592 -17.13 13.68 12.66
CA MET A 592 -17.97 13.16 13.75
C MET A 592 -19.35 12.68 13.29
N SER A 593 -19.86 13.18 12.16
CA SER A 593 -21.13 12.76 11.56
C SER A 593 -20.99 11.68 10.48
N GLN A 594 -19.76 11.35 10.06
CA GLN A 594 -19.48 10.30 9.07
C GLN A 594 -18.22 9.52 9.51
N PRO A 595 -18.37 8.54 10.42
CA PRO A 595 -17.27 7.70 10.88
C PRO A 595 -16.50 7.07 9.73
N GLY A 596 -15.17 6.98 9.86
CA GLY A 596 -14.29 6.53 8.78
C GLY A 596 -14.02 7.57 7.67
N CYS A 597 -14.44 8.83 7.83
CA CYS A 597 -14.11 9.92 6.90
C CYS A 597 -13.23 11.01 7.54
N LEU A 598 -12.34 11.62 6.74
CA LEU A 598 -11.62 12.85 7.05
C LEU A 598 -12.32 14.06 6.44
N VAL A 599 -12.11 15.24 7.03
CA VAL A 599 -12.54 16.54 6.50
C VAL A 599 -11.35 17.48 6.42
N LEU A 600 -10.97 17.86 5.20
CA LEU A 600 -10.09 18.99 4.94
C LEU A 600 -10.90 20.28 4.94
N SER A 601 -10.52 21.22 5.80
CA SER A 601 -11.19 22.52 5.95
C SER A 601 -10.15 23.62 5.72
N CYS A 602 -10.32 24.44 4.68
CA CYS A 602 -9.37 25.50 4.33
C CYS A 602 -10.03 26.89 4.33
N ARG A 603 -9.33 27.86 4.92
CA ARG A 603 -9.69 29.28 4.86
C ARG A 603 -9.52 29.79 3.42
N VAL A 604 -10.59 30.19 2.77
CA VAL A 604 -10.57 30.70 1.39
C VAL A 604 -10.87 32.21 1.34
N ALA A 605 -10.62 32.85 0.20
CA ALA A 605 -11.01 34.23 0.00
C ALA A 605 -12.54 34.38 0.01
N PRO A 606 -13.13 35.49 0.52
CA PRO A 606 -14.57 35.69 0.55
C PRO A 606 -15.28 35.67 -0.82
N SER A 607 -14.53 35.83 -1.91
CA SER A 607 -15.01 35.74 -3.29
C SER A 607 -14.97 34.34 -3.89
N HIS A 608 -14.58 33.31 -3.12
CA HIS A 608 -14.48 31.95 -3.62
C HIS A 608 -15.88 31.32 -3.77
N PRO A 609 -16.26 30.80 -4.96
CA PRO A 609 -17.64 30.44 -5.26
C PRO A 609 -18.19 29.27 -4.41
N ASN A 610 -17.29 28.43 -3.90
CA ASN A 610 -17.64 27.26 -3.08
C ASN A 610 -17.30 27.46 -1.59
N ALA A 611 -17.12 28.70 -1.13
CA ALA A 611 -16.98 28.99 0.30
C ALA A 611 -18.34 28.85 1.00
N ASP A 612 -18.36 28.31 2.22
CA ASP A 612 -19.54 28.37 3.07
C ASP A 612 -19.69 29.74 3.76
N GLY A 613 -20.74 29.89 4.57
CA GLY A 613 -21.04 31.16 5.25
C GLY A 613 -19.94 31.65 6.22
N ASP A 614 -19.09 30.75 6.69
CA ASP A 614 -17.95 31.06 7.55
C ASP A 614 -16.69 31.44 6.74
N GLY A 615 -16.75 31.33 5.41
CA GLY A 615 -15.65 31.58 4.49
C GLY A 615 -14.64 30.44 4.45
N LEU A 616 -15.11 29.20 4.59
CA LEU A 616 -14.30 27.98 4.51
C LEU A 616 -14.69 27.13 3.29
N LEU A 617 -13.70 26.42 2.74
CA LEU A 617 -13.90 25.34 1.80
C LEU A 617 -13.71 24.01 2.52
N HIS A 618 -14.73 23.17 2.51
CA HIS A 618 -14.69 21.82 3.09
C HIS A 618 -14.63 20.76 1.98
N ALA A 619 -13.76 19.76 2.15
CA ALA A 619 -13.76 18.54 1.36
C ALA A 619 -13.75 17.32 2.29
N ILE A 620 -14.64 16.37 2.02
CA ILE A 620 -14.70 15.08 2.72
C ILE A 620 -13.88 14.08 1.91
N ILE A 621 -13.04 13.31 2.60
CA ILE A 621 -12.30 12.18 2.04
C ILE A 621 -12.78 10.94 2.78
N LYS A 622 -13.40 10.00 2.06
CA LYS A 622 -13.86 8.72 2.60
C LYS A 622 -12.71 7.74 2.72
N LEU A 623 -12.92 6.66 3.47
CA LEU A 623 -11.98 5.54 3.52
C LEU A 623 -11.70 4.96 2.12
N ASP A 624 -12.73 4.86 1.27
CA ASP A 624 -12.61 4.29 -0.08
C ASP A 624 -11.70 5.16 -0.98
N ASP A 625 -11.85 6.49 -0.91
CA ASP A 625 -11.04 7.48 -1.65
C ASP A 625 -9.53 7.42 -1.29
N LEU A 626 -9.18 6.75 -0.17
CA LEU A 626 -7.79 6.56 0.29
C LEU A 626 -7.11 5.31 -0.29
N PHE A 627 -7.85 4.39 -0.92
CA PHE A 627 -7.26 3.32 -1.73
C PHE A 627 -6.82 3.83 -3.10
N GLU A 628 -7.65 4.65 -3.74
CA GLU A 628 -7.31 5.34 -5.00
C GLU A 628 -6.14 6.33 -4.79
N ARG A 629 -6.17 7.08 -3.68
CA ARG A 629 -5.26 8.20 -3.47
C ARG A 629 -4.90 8.44 -2.02
N ARG A 630 -3.61 8.28 -1.70
CA ARG A 630 -3.07 8.55 -0.36
C ARG A 630 -3.39 9.95 0.18
N VAL A 631 -3.58 10.05 1.49
CA VAL A 631 -3.96 11.28 2.20
C VAL A 631 -2.95 12.43 2.04
N GLU A 632 -1.64 12.17 1.96
CA GLU A 632 -0.63 13.21 1.69
C GLU A 632 -0.86 13.87 0.33
N THR A 633 -1.24 13.05 -0.67
CA THR A 633 -1.51 13.49 -2.04
C THR A 633 -2.76 14.36 -2.08
N TRP A 634 -3.82 13.98 -1.36
CA TRP A 634 -5.00 14.82 -1.15
C TRP A 634 -4.63 16.17 -0.53
N MET A 635 -3.94 16.20 0.62
CA MET A 635 -3.55 17.44 1.31
C MET A 635 -2.63 18.34 0.47
N ARG A 636 -1.65 17.75 -0.22
CA ARG A 636 -0.68 18.45 -1.07
C ARG A 636 -1.35 19.10 -2.26
N ASP A 637 -2.26 18.40 -2.91
CA ASP A 637 -2.88 18.86 -4.16
C ASP A 637 -4.24 19.57 -3.91
N PHE A 638 -4.72 19.64 -2.66
CA PHE A 638 -5.91 20.43 -2.28
C PHE A 638 -5.72 21.91 -2.67
N ALA A 639 -6.66 22.44 -3.45
CA ALA A 639 -6.58 23.77 -4.05
C ALA A 639 -6.74 24.88 -3.00
N GLY A 640 -6.04 26.00 -3.19
CA GLY A 640 -6.01 27.13 -2.24
C GLY A 640 -5.19 26.87 -0.97
N ALA A 641 -5.20 25.64 -0.45
CA ALA A 641 -4.41 25.25 0.70
C ALA A 641 -2.89 25.41 0.46
N SER A 642 -2.22 26.12 1.36
CA SER A 642 -0.77 26.39 1.34
C SER A 642 -0.10 26.03 2.68
N HIS A 643 -0.80 26.17 3.81
CA HIS A 643 -0.24 25.93 5.13
C HIS A 643 -1.17 25.07 6.00
N ILE A 644 -0.58 24.12 6.71
CA ILE A 644 -1.25 23.34 7.76
C ILE A 644 -1.24 24.18 9.05
N LEU A 645 -2.36 24.23 9.77
CA LEU A 645 -2.41 24.72 11.15
C LEU A 645 -2.28 23.54 12.12
N ASP A 646 -1.17 23.47 12.85
CA ASP A 646 -1.07 22.66 14.06
C ASP A 646 -1.86 23.37 15.16
N VAL A 647 -3.08 22.88 15.40
CA VAL A 647 -4.07 23.48 16.33
C VAL A 647 -3.59 23.47 17.78
N TYR A 648 -2.88 22.43 18.21
CA TYR A 648 -2.44 22.27 19.60
C TYR A 648 -1.23 23.14 19.93
N ARG A 649 -0.36 23.37 18.94
CA ARG A 649 0.82 24.25 19.08
C ARG A 649 0.57 25.68 18.59
N ASN A 650 -0.63 25.97 18.08
CA ASN A 650 -1.00 27.20 17.38
C ASN A 650 0.07 27.63 16.35
N LYS A 651 0.54 26.66 15.55
CA LYS A 651 1.73 26.78 14.69
C LYS A 651 1.36 26.52 13.24
N ARG A 652 1.43 27.56 12.39
CA ARG A 652 1.24 27.43 10.94
C ARG A 652 2.52 26.93 10.26
N VAL A 653 2.44 25.85 9.49
CA VAL A 653 3.56 25.25 8.76
C VAL A 653 3.25 25.13 7.27
N ASP A 654 4.18 25.56 6.41
CA ASP A 654 4.06 25.40 4.95
C ASP A 654 3.96 23.91 4.59
N LYS A 655 2.87 23.52 3.91
CA LYS A 655 2.61 22.12 3.56
C LYS A 655 3.69 21.51 2.66
N ARG A 656 4.42 22.34 1.91
CA ARG A 656 5.57 21.91 1.09
C ARG A 656 6.75 21.43 1.94
N LYS A 657 6.90 21.92 3.18
CA LYS A 657 7.95 21.47 4.10
C LYS A 657 7.58 20.14 4.77
N VAL A 658 6.30 19.98 5.11
CA VAL A 658 5.78 18.73 5.70
C VAL A 658 5.85 17.58 4.70
N PHE A 659 5.46 17.82 3.44
CA PHE A 659 5.43 16.80 2.39
C PHE A 659 6.63 16.89 1.43
N ALA A 660 7.77 17.42 1.88
CA ALA A 660 8.93 17.71 1.02
C ALA A 660 9.65 16.46 0.47
N SER A 661 9.64 15.37 1.24
CA SER A 661 10.83 14.49 1.29
C SER A 661 10.81 13.28 0.36
N ASN A 662 9.64 12.74 0.01
CA ASN A 662 9.53 11.34 -0.46
C ASN A 662 8.80 11.14 -1.81
N TYR A 663 8.59 12.17 -2.62
CA TYR A 663 7.88 12.02 -3.91
C TYR A 663 8.61 12.70 -5.08
N THR A 664 9.38 11.91 -5.83
CA THR A 664 9.87 12.29 -7.16
C THR A 664 8.68 12.39 -8.11
N ARG A 665 8.17 13.60 -8.31
CA ARG A 665 7.02 13.84 -9.18
C ARG A 665 7.42 13.59 -10.64
N LEU A 666 6.94 12.50 -11.25
CA LEU A 666 7.11 12.16 -12.68
C LEU A 666 6.32 13.11 -13.60
N ARG A 667 6.50 14.41 -13.44
CA ARG A 667 5.74 15.47 -14.15
C ARG A 667 6.28 15.77 -15.55
N ALA A 668 6.92 14.79 -16.18
CA ALA A 668 7.71 14.96 -17.41
C ALA A 668 7.15 14.20 -18.63
N MET A 669 6.04 13.46 -18.50
CA MET A 669 5.42 12.74 -19.62
C MET A 669 4.24 13.52 -20.23
N ASP A 670 3.33 14.08 -19.40
CA ASP A 670 2.15 14.83 -19.85
C ASP A 670 2.46 16.08 -20.71
N VAL A 671 3.71 16.55 -20.71
CA VAL A 671 4.16 17.70 -21.52
C VAL A 671 4.50 17.29 -22.95
N LEU A 672 4.71 16.00 -23.24
CA LEU A 672 5.00 15.52 -24.60
C LEU A 672 3.74 15.29 -25.43
N GLU A 673 2.65 14.79 -24.84
CA GLU A 673 1.36 14.62 -25.55
C GLU A 673 0.75 15.98 -25.99
N ALA A 674 1.04 17.07 -25.26
CA ALA A 674 0.57 18.41 -25.61
C ALA A 674 1.31 19.07 -26.81
N TYR A 675 2.32 18.42 -27.40
CA TYR A 675 3.08 18.95 -28.54
C TYR A 675 2.76 18.31 -29.90
N ASP A 676 2.09 17.16 -29.93
CA ASP A 676 1.75 16.49 -31.20
C ASP A 676 0.52 17.12 -31.90
N ASP A 677 -0.31 17.89 -31.18
CA ASP A 677 -1.50 18.59 -31.73
C ASP A 677 -1.19 19.96 -32.39
N ILE A 678 0.09 20.37 -32.53
CA ILE A 678 0.49 21.68 -33.09
C ILE A 678 1.08 21.57 -34.52
N TYR A 679 1.13 20.37 -35.11
CA TYR A 679 1.59 20.15 -36.49
C TYR A 679 0.64 19.30 -37.34
N ILE A 680 -0.54 19.85 -37.67
CA ILE A 680 -1.33 19.52 -38.87
C ILE A 680 -1.77 20.82 -39.55
#